data_AF-A0A935HQ02-F1
#
_entry.id   AF-A0A935HQ02-F1
#
_cell.length_a   1.000
_cell.length_b   1.000
_cell.length_c   1.000
_cell.angle_alpha   90.00
_cell.angle_beta   90.00
_cell.angle_gamma   90.00
#
_symmetry.space_group_name_H-M   'P 1'
#
loop_
_entity.id
_entity.type
_entity.pdbx_description
1 polymer ?
#
loop_
_entity_poly.entity_id
_entity_poly.type
_entity_poly.pdbx_seq_one_letter_code
_entity_poly.pdbx_strand_id
1 'polypeptide(L)'
;MRTSPFFRYCWSLTLLSVTVFTHAQNVGINTTGAAPNGFALLDVNNEGILRGVLLARLPTIDRESIAGLGITEDGLTVYDTTTKTYWYWDGTQWVEIGAAVASSGWGLNGNAGTVDGVHFLGTTDNVPITVRVNGQQAARIDHLTGNAYWGFRAGSTNSGTQNTATGQWALSSNTTGVENSAHGNGALRANTTGFWNSALGANSLGSNTQGNLNTAAGYSAMTSNTTGQDNCALGGWALMSNTTGSLNVAIGLGALGGNTVGHRNTATGHLALSDNTSGIANTAVGHHALASNQTGSENTALGEESLFSNRTASGNTALGSQVLFSNVAGSNATAIGQGALQYANSTTVPFVNTNVAVGYSALRGSATPADNTGLNNTAVGYQALMNNTSGMDNVAYGYSALTQNTTGNSNTAIGVFSMWQNTTGQANTAVGGYTLLFNTSGYHNSAFGEYSLTANTIGVGNTAIGEWALESNVNGNYNVGLGAQALRSNQTGAVNVALGYQALHESTSASGNVAIGHRSLFHSNGIFNCAVGPYTLEANLTGTGNTAIGRAALSTNQGSDNVAIGHNAGMGSVASVGSVAIGALTGGVGSFNVFIGTNAGLSELGSDRLYIENSASSDPLIYGEFDNDFVRINHNLGVGCSAFGGGTKVLALENGTPPSAPISGVLLYSTGASSELEVMDEAGFTTVLSPHNFSLTPKSEPMAWSFYSKNANLGLQVNVDMMHVARLVEELSGAQLVHQADLDGNDVDRIPQKEKSLIERVAALERSLTLAHEHIALLQQALAEQQSP
;
A
#
# COMPACT_ATOMS: atom_id res chain seq x y z
N MET A 1 -124.57 -6.78 -60.67
CA MET A 1 -125.95 -6.38 -61.01
C MET A 1 -126.92 -7.33 -60.31
N ARG A 2 -127.94 -6.73 -59.67
CA ARG A 2 -129.29 -7.24 -59.38
C ARG A 2 -129.50 -8.45 -58.46
N THR A 3 -130.36 -8.15 -57.51
CA THR A 3 -131.07 -8.89 -56.48
C THR A 3 -132.18 -9.83 -57.01
N SER A 4 -132.26 -11.04 -56.43
CA SER A 4 -133.48 -11.82 -56.10
C SER A 4 -134.40 -12.24 -57.29
N PRO A 5 -135.58 -12.89 -57.15
CA PRO A 5 -136.28 -13.45 -55.96
C PRO A 5 -137.11 -14.76 -56.25
N PHE A 6 -137.97 -15.15 -55.28
CA PHE A 6 -139.33 -15.76 -55.39
C PHE A 6 -139.62 -17.20 -54.90
N PHE A 7 -140.33 -17.23 -53.74
CA PHE A 7 -141.60 -17.94 -53.40
C PHE A 7 -141.66 -19.48 -53.31
N ARG A 8 -142.54 -20.15 -52.52
CA ARG A 8 -143.26 -20.00 -51.23
C ARG A 8 -144.27 -21.20 -51.16
N TYR A 9 -144.51 -21.76 -49.95
CA TYR A 9 -145.61 -22.70 -49.53
C TYR A 9 -145.61 -24.15 -50.09
N CYS A 10 -146.01 -25.24 -49.42
CA CYS A 10 -146.26 -25.61 -48.01
C CYS A 10 -146.58 -27.15 -47.93
N TRP A 11 -146.16 -27.80 -46.83
CA TRP A 11 -146.78 -28.94 -46.09
C TRP A 11 -146.54 -30.44 -46.46
N SER A 12 -145.86 -31.10 -45.50
CA SER A 12 -146.19 -32.38 -44.81
C SER A 12 -145.53 -33.73 -45.19
N LEU A 13 -144.72 -34.18 -44.21
CA LEU A 13 -144.54 -35.53 -43.63
C LEU A 13 -143.82 -36.71 -44.36
N THR A 14 -142.58 -36.97 -43.89
CA THR A 14 -141.94 -38.25 -43.41
C THR A 14 -141.70 -39.45 -44.36
N LEU A 15 -140.41 -39.82 -44.58
CA LEU A 15 -139.64 -40.93 -43.94
C LEU A 15 -138.24 -41.03 -44.61
N LEU A 16 -137.15 -40.77 -43.88
CA LEU A 16 -136.20 -41.74 -43.28
C LEU A 16 -135.18 -42.38 -44.26
N SER A 17 -133.92 -41.94 -44.18
CA SER A 17 -132.75 -42.80 -44.45
C SER A 17 -131.61 -42.43 -43.50
N VAL A 18 -130.99 -43.46 -42.92
CA VAL A 18 -129.97 -43.42 -41.88
C VAL A 18 -128.59 -43.51 -42.53
N THR A 19 -127.63 -42.69 -42.07
CA THR A 19 -126.19 -42.95 -42.19
C THR A 19 -125.49 -42.64 -40.87
N VAL A 20 -124.61 -43.55 -40.49
CA VAL A 20 -123.94 -43.76 -39.20
C VAL A 20 -122.76 -42.79 -39.00
N PHE A 21 -122.61 -42.25 -37.79
CA PHE A 21 -121.38 -41.60 -37.31
C PHE A 21 -120.55 -42.61 -36.49
N THR A 22 -119.25 -42.72 -36.79
CA THR A 22 -118.24 -43.33 -35.91
C THR A 22 -117.55 -42.24 -35.10
N HIS A 23 -117.60 -42.32 -33.76
CA HIS A 23 -116.76 -41.52 -32.87
C HIS A 23 -115.76 -42.43 -32.15
N ALA A 24 -114.46 -42.11 -32.27
CA ALA A 24 -113.44 -42.49 -31.30
C ALA A 24 -113.59 -41.59 -30.06
N GLN A 25 -113.55 -42.15 -28.86
CA GLN A 25 -113.75 -41.41 -27.61
C GLN A 25 -112.51 -41.50 -26.72
N ASN A 26 -111.89 -40.35 -26.41
CA ASN A 26 -111.11 -40.19 -25.19
C ASN A 26 -112.06 -40.45 -24.00
N VAL A 27 -111.63 -41.22 -23.00
CA VAL A 27 -112.47 -41.57 -21.86
C VAL A 27 -112.27 -40.53 -20.77
N GLY A 28 -113.31 -39.75 -20.48
CA GLY A 28 -113.34 -38.83 -19.34
C GLY A 28 -114.07 -39.48 -18.17
N ILE A 29 -113.37 -39.68 -17.05
CA ILE A 29 -113.98 -40.08 -15.78
C ILE A 29 -113.94 -38.85 -14.88
N ASN A 30 -115.00 -38.05 -14.93
CA ASN A 30 -115.13 -36.87 -14.09
C ASN A 30 -116.55 -36.70 -13.53
N THR A 31 -116.65 -36.00 -12.41
CA THR A 31 -117.91 -35.68 -11.72
C THR A 31 -118.55 -34.37 -12.21
N THR A 32 -117.85 -33.65 -13.09
CA THR A 32 -118.19 -32.28 -13.53
C THR A 32 -118.95 -32.21 -14.85
N GLY A 33 -118.97 -33.30 -15.63
CA GLY A 33 -119.48 -33.31 -17.01
C GLY A 33 -118.55 -32.61 -18.03
N ALA A 34 -117.34 -32.21 -17.63
CA ALA A 34 -116.37 -31.61 -18.53
C ALA A 34 -115.90 -32.61 -19.61
N ALA A 35 -115.62 -32.13 -20.82
CA ALA A 35 -115.05 -32.98 -21.86
C ALA A 35 -113.64 -33.44 -21.44
N PRO A 36 -113.27 -34.72 -21.64
CA PRO A 36 -111.92 -35.21 -21.37
C PRO A 36 -110.89 -34.39 -22.16
N ASN A 37 -109.73 -34.18 -21.55
CA ASN A 37 -108.60 -33.52 -22.18
C ASN A 37 -108.25 -34.22 -23.50
N GLY A 38 -108.22 -33.46 -24.60
CA GLY A 38 -107.99 -33.99 -25.95
C GLY A 38 -106.63 -34.66 -26.16
N PHE A 39 -105.68 -34.48 -25.23
CA PHE A 39 -104.36 -35.11 -25.25
C PHE A 39 -104.25 -36.35 -24.35
N ALA A 40 -105.27 -36.66 -23.55
CA ALA A 40 -105.28 -37.80 -22.66
C ALA A 40 -106.28 -38.85 -23.15
N LEU A 41 -105.82 -40.10 -23.36
CA LEU A 41 -106.71 -41.21 -23.70
C LEU A 41 -107.67 -41.54 -22.54
N LEU A 42 -107.20 -41.35 -21.30
CA LEU A 42 -107.98 -41.44 -20.07
C LEU A 42 -107.70 -40.20 -19.21
N ASP A 43 -108.73 -39.37 -18.99
CA ASP A 43 -108.66 -38.16 -18.16
C ASP A 43 -109.53 -38.33 -16.92
N VAL A 44 -108.92 -38.28 -15.72
CA VAL A 44 -109.60 -38.48 -14.44
C VAL A 44 -109.53 -37.20 -13.63
N ASN A 45 -110.69 -36.54 -13.45
CA ASN A 45 -110.78 -35.23 -12.78
C ASN A 45 -111.98 -35.17 -11.82
N ASN A 46 -111.78 -34.70 -10.59
CA ASN A 46 -112.84 -34.52 -9.60
C ASN A 46 -112.66 -33.16 -8.90
N GLU A 47 -113.68 -32.31 -8.95
CA GLU A 47 -113.63 -30.95 -8.39
C GLU A 47 -113.21 -30.96 -6.91
N GLY A 48 -112.09 -30.32 -6.59
CA GLY A 48 -111.65 -30.02 -5.23
C GLY A 48 -110.96 -31.16 -4.45
N ILE A 49 -110.82 -32.37 -5.00
CA ILE A 49 -110.01 -33.44 -4.39
C ILE A 49 -109.23 -34.18 -5.48
N LEU A 50 -107.92 -33.94 -5.57
CA LEU A 50 -107.01 -34.71 -6.42
C LEU A 50 -107.00 -36.18 -5.96
N ARG A 51 -107.76 -37.03 -6.65
CA ARG A 51 -107.65 -38.49 -6.54
C ARG A 51 -107.05 -39.00 -7.84
N GLY A 52 -105.82 -39.52 -7.78
CA GLY A 52 -105.14 -40.07 -8.95
C GLY A 52 -105.77 -41.38 -9.45
N VAL A 53 -105.26 -41.90 -10.57
CA VAL A 53 -105.62 -43.24 -11.05
C VAL A 53 -104.97 -44.28 -10.14
N LEU A 54 -105.78 -45.16 -9.56
CA LEU A 54 -105.28 -46.30 -8.81
C LEU A 54 -104.91 -47.40 -9.81
N LEU A 55 -103.61 -47.58 -10.06
CA LEU A 55 -103.11 -48.61 -10.97
C LEU A 55 -103.38 -50.02 -10.41
N ALA A 56 -103.32 -51.04 -11.27
CA ALA A 56 -103.51 -52.43 -10.84
C ALA A 56 -102.53 -52.76 -9.70
N ARG A 57 -103.07 -53.26 -8.59
CA ARG A 57 -102.34 -53.57 -7.37
C ARG A 57 -102.31 -55.07 -7.17
N LEU A 58 -101.13 -55.64 -7.18
CA LEU A 58 -100.94 -57.08 -7.10
C LEU A 58 -99.64 -57.38 -6.33
N PRO A 59 -99.62 -58.41 -5.47
CA PRO A 59 -98.39 -58.84 -4.79
C PRO A 59 -97.36 -59.37 -5.80
N THR A 60 -96.09 -59.43 -5.41
CA THR A 60 -94.98 -59.84 -6.32
C THR A 60 -95.25 -61.14 -7.05
N ILE A 61 -95.77 -62.14 -6.33
CA ILE A 61 -96.09 -63.45 -6.91
C ILE A 61 -97.13 -63.35 -8.03
N ASP A 62 -98.10 -62.44 -7.90
CA ASP A 62 -99.14 -62.23 -8.89
C ASP A 62 -98.59 -61.43 -10.07
N ARG A 63 -97.73 -60.42 -9.83
CA ARG A 63 -97.07 -59.63 -10.89
C ARG A 63 -96.22 -60.52 -11.80
N GLU A 64 -95.39 -61.37 -11.20
CA GLU A 64 -94.51 -62.28 -11.92
C GLU A 64 -95.28 -63.42 -12.60
N SER A 65 -96.51 -63.70 -12.17
CA SER A 65 -97.38 -64.70 -12.78
C SER A 65 -98.24 -64.19 -13.94
N ILE A 66 -98.19 -62.89 -14.29
CA ILE A 66 -98.95 -62.36 -15.43
C ILE A 66 -98.42 -63.00 -16.72
N ALA A 67 -99.19 -63.97 -17.22
CA ALA A 67 -98.85 -64.73 -18.41
C ALA A 67 -99.21 -63.97 -19.70
N GLY A 68 -98.39 -64.15 -20.73
CA GLY A 68 -98.66 -63.62 -22.07
C GLY A 68 -98.17 -62.19 -22.32
N LEU A 69 -97.32 -61.63 -21.46
CA LEU A 69 -96.69 -60.32 -21.68
C LEU A 69 -95.57 -60.39 -22.72
N GLY A 70 -95.61 -59.52 -23.71
CA GLY A 70 -94.60 -59.34 -24.75
C GLY A 70 -94.41 -57.87 -25.09
N ILE A 71 -93.97 -57.56 -26.32
CA ILE A 71 -93.68 -56.18 -26.75
C ILE A 71 -94.94 -55.29 -26.86
N THR A 72 -96.13 -55.88 -26.96
CA THR A 72 -97.41 -55.15 -27.08
C THR A 72 -97.87 -54.57 -25.75
N GLU A 73 -97.37 -55.10 -24.65
CA GLU A 73 -97.65 -54.65 -23.28
C GLU A 73 -96.51 -53.78 -22.71
N ASP A 74 -95.59 -53.31 -23.56
CA ASP A 74 -94.57 -52.33 -23.17
C ASP A 74 -95.24 -51.08 -22.56
N GLY A 75 -94.79 -50.69 -21.37
CA GLY A 75 -95.36 -49.61 -20.57
C GLY A 75 -96.51 -50.04 -19.64
N LEU A 76 -96.90 -51.32 -19.62
CA LEU A 76 -97.87 -51.84 -18.64
C LEU A 76 -97.35 -51.56 -17.23
N THR A 77 -98.01 -50.65 -16.51
CA THR A 77 -97.58 -50.23 -15.19
C THR A 77 -98.48 -50.80 -14.10
N VAL A 78 -97.85 -51.43 -13.11
CA VAL A 78 -98.52 -52.01 -11.94
C VAL A 78 -97.89 -51.47 -10.66
N TYR A 79 -98.66 -51.48 -9.58
CA TYR A 79 -98.13 -51.26 -8.23
C TYR A 79 -98.00 -52.60 -7.53
N ASP A 80 -96.76 -53.01 -7.27
CA ASP A 80 -96.48 -54.24 -6.53
C ASP A 80 -96.77 -54.01 -5.04
N THR A 81 -97.78 -54.67 -4.50
CA THR A 81 -98.21 -54.46 -3.11
C THR A 81 -97.29 -55.13 -2.10
N THR A 82 -96.45 -56.08 -2.52
CA THR A 82 -95.47 -56.75 -1.66
C THR A 82 -94.22 -55.88 -1.50
N THR A 83 -93.66 -55.36 -2.59
CA THR A 83 -92.49 -54.47 -2.54
C THR A 83 -92.85 -53.01 -2.25
N LYS A 84 -94.13 -52.65 -2.41
CA LYS A 84 -94.66 -51.29 -2.30
C LYS A 84 -94.09 -50.31 -3.33
N THR A 85 -93.66 -50.81 -4.48
CA THR A 85 -93.05 -50.01 -5.56
C THR A 85 -93.82 -50.14 -6.87
N TYR A 86 -93.64 -49.16 -7.76
CA TYR A 86 -94.21 -49.21 -9.10
C TYR A 86 -93.29 -49.99 -10.04
N TRP A 87 -93.89 -50.80 -10.90
CA TRP A 87 -93.17 -51.59 -11.89
C TRP A 87 -93.82 -51.37 -13.25
N TYR A 88 -93.02 -51.35 -14.31
CA TYR A 88 -93.53 -51.42 -15.68
C TYR A 88 -92.92 -52.60 -16.42
N TRP A 89 -93.64 -53.12 -17.41
CA TRP A 89 -93.10 -54.07 -18.36
C TRP A 89 -92.35 -53.34 -19.46
N ASP A 90 -91.08 -53.66 -19.71
CA ASP A 90 -90.24 -53.01 -20.74
C ASP A 90 -90.33 -53.69 -22.13
N GLY A 91 -91.27 -54.63 -22.28
CA GLY A 91 -91.41 -55.50 -23.44
C GLY A 91 -90.76 -56.87 -23.27
N THR A 92 -89.89 -57.06 -22.28
CA THR A 92 -89.17 -58.33 -22.03
C THR A 92 -89.12 -58.78 -20.57
N GLN A 93 -89.14 -57.83 -19.64
CA GLN A 93 -89.11 -58.10 -18.20
C GLN A 93 -89.84 -56.99 -17.44
N TRP A 94 -90.18 -57.30 -16.19
CA TRP A 94 -90.64 -56.29 -15.26
C TRP A 94 -89.45 -55.46 -14.76
N VAL A 95 -89.56 -54.14 -14.90
CA VAL A 95 -88.58 -53.15 -14.43
C VAL A 95 -89.23 -52.27 -13.36
N GLU A 96 -88.53 -52.11 -12.23
CA GLU A 96 -88.98 -51.26 -11.15
C GLU A 96 -88.80 -49.77 -11.53
N ILE A 97 -89.88 -49.01 -11.46
CA ILE A 97 -89.85 -47.55 -11.57
C ILE A 97 -89.32 -46.98 -10.26
N GLY A 98 -88.04 -46.66 -10.24
CA GLY A 98 -87.35 -46.10 -9.06
C GLY A 98 -86.26 -47.00 -8.48
N ALA A 99 -85.98 -48.18 -9.08
CA ALA A 99 -84.71 -48.85 -8.81
C ALA A 99 -83.58 -47.89 -9.16
N ALA A 100 -82.69 -47.63 -8.20
CA ALA A 100 -81.50 -46.84 -8.43
C ALA A 100 -80.70 -47.52 -9.54
N VAL A 101 -80.82 -47.03 -10.78
CA VAL A 101 -79.89 -47.36 -11.85
C VAL A 101 -78.52 -47.06 -11.29
N ALA A 102 -77.66 -48.08 -11.16
CA ALA A 102 -76.27 -47.87 -10.75
C ALA A 102 -75.72 -46.78 -11.66
N SER A 103 -75.57 -45.58 -11.12
CA SER A 103 -75.32 -44.42 -11.96
C SER A 103 -73.96 -44.62 -12.61
N SER A 104 -73.92 -44.66 -13.94
CA SER A 104 -72.69 -44.70 -14.74
C SER A 104 -71.86 -43.40 -14.64
N GLY A 105 -72.18 -42.54 -13.68
CA GLY A 105 -71.46 -41.30 -13.39
C GLY A 105 -70.85 -41.28 -11.98
N TRP A 106 -70.02 -40.29 -11.74
CA TRP A 106 -69.52 -39.99 -10.41
C TRP A 106 -70.62 -39.30 -9.59
N GLY A 107 -71.07 -39.93 -8.51
CA GLY A 107 -72.07 -39.35 -7.62
C GLY A 107 -71.57 -38.09 -6.94
N LEU A 108 -72.48 -37.18 -6.57
CA LEU A 108 -72.14 -35.95 -5.82
C LEU A 108 -71.49 -36.25 -4.45
N ASN A 109 -71.80 -37.42 -3.88
CA ASN A 109 -71.22 -37.91 -2.62
C ASN A 109 -70.06 -38.90 -2.85
N GLY A 110 -69.62 -39.09 -4.09
CA GLY A 110 -68.66 -40.12 -4.49
C GLY A 110 -69.30 -41.49 -4.72
N ASN A 111 -68.47 -42.45 -5.15
CA ASN A 111 -68.86 -43.83 -5.48
C ASN A 111 -68.22 -44.82 -4.50
N ALA A 112 -68.97 -45.83 -4.03
CA ALA A 112 -68.46 -46.93 -3.19
C ALA A 112 -68.18 -48.18 -4.04
N GLY A 113 -67.26 -49.06 -3.59
CA GLY A 113 -66.96 -50.33 -4.28
C GLY A 113 -66.13 -50.21 -5.56
N THR A 114 -65.26 -49.19 -5.65
CA THR A 114 -64.37 -49.03 -6.81
C THR A 114 -63.35 -50.17 -6.91
N VAL A 115 -62.99 -50.55 -8.14
CA VAL A 115 -62.01 -51.60 -8.45
C VAL A 115 -60.91 -50.96 -9.27
N ASP A 116 -59.67 -51.07 -8.80
CA ASP A 116 -58.49 -50.54 -9.48
C ASP A 116 -58.35 -51.15 -10.88
N GLY A 117 -57.95 -50.33 -11.86
CA GLY A 117 -57.87 -50.72 -13.28
C GLY A 117 -59.21 -50.89 -14.02
N VAL A 118 -60.36 -50.91 -13.33
CA VAL A 118 -61.70 -51.02 -13.96
C VAL A 118 -62.45 -49.69 -13.89
N HIS A 119 -62.47 -49.04 -12.72
CA HIS A 119 -63.19 -47.79 -12.50
C HIS A 119 -62.22 -46.60 -12.52
N PHE A 120 -62.43 -45.66 -13.44
CA PHE A 120 -61.62 -44.44 -13.56
C PHE A 120 -62.47 -43.22 -13.89
N LEU A 121 -61.95 -42.03 -13.55
CA LEU A 121 -62.49 -40.74 -13.96
C LEU A 121 -61.65 -40.22 -15.12
N GLY A 122 -62.17 -40.25 -16.34
CA GLY A 122 -61.40 -39.87 -17.52
C GLY A 122 -62.10 -40.14 -18.84
N THR A 123 -61.32 -39.99 -19.91
CA THR A 123 -61.69 -40.30 -21.30
C THR A 123 -61.01 -41.61 -21.73
N THR A 124 -61.62 -42.32 -22.68
CA THR A 124 -61.02 -43.51 -23.33
C THR A 124 -60.50 -43.22 -24.75
N ASP A 125 -60.76 -42.02 -25.25
CA ASP A 125 -60.27 -41.51 -26.52
C ASP A 125 -59.12 -40.51 -26.32
N ASN A 126 -58.58 -40.02 -27.42
CA ASN A 126 -57.40 -39.15 -27.46
C ASN A 126 -57.73 -37.68 -27.13
N VAL A 127 -58.65 -37.46 -26.19
CA VAL A 127 -59.19 -36.14 -25.82
C VAL A 127 -58.81 -35.82 -24.38
N PRO A 128 -58.23 -34.64 -24.10
CA PRO A 128 -57.90 -34.21 -22.74
C PRO A 128 -59.11 -34.13 -21.80
N ILE A 129 -58.93 -34.54 -20.55
CA ILE A 129 -59.92 -34.31 -19.48
C ILE A 129 -59.79 -32.85 -18.99
N THR A 130 -60.93 -32.15 -18.86
CA THR A 130 -61.02 -30.79 -18.32
C THR A 130 -62.05 -30.71 -17.20
N VAL A 131 -61.66 -30.19 -16.04
CA VAL A 131 -62.56 -29.86 -14.93
C VAL A 131 -62.84 -28.36 -14.98
N ARG A 132 -64.09 -27.94 -14.76
CA ARG A 132 -64.50 -26.53 -14.80
C ARG A 132 -65.20 -26.10 -13.53
N VAL A 133 -65.05 -24.82 -13.19
CA VAL A 133 -65.83 -24.12 -12.15
C VAL A 133 -66.40 -22.87 -12.79
N ASN A 134 -67.72 -22.69 -12.72
CA ASN A 134 -68.42 -21.57 -13.37
C ASN A 134 -68.06 -21.39 -14.86
N GLY A 135 -67.97 -22.51 -15.59
CA GLY A 135 -67.61 -22.52 -17.03
C GLY A 135 -66.14 -22.24 -17.34
N GLN A 136 -65.29 -21.92 -16.36
CA GLN A 136 -63.85 -21.67 -16.53
C GLN A 136 -63.03 -22.92 -16.24
N GLN A 137 -61.89 -23.10 -16.93
CA GLN A 137 -60.96 -24.20 -16.65
C GLN A 137 -60.48 -24.13 -15.20
N ALA A 138 -60.57 -25.25 -14.50
CA ALA A 138 -60.10 -25.42 -13.12
C ALA A 138 -59.15 -26.61 -12.98
N ALA A 139 -59.17 -27.55 -13.92
CA ALA A 139 -58.07 -28.50 -14.12
C ALA A 139 -58.07 -28.98 -15.57
N ARG A 140 -56.92 -29.41 -16.06
CA ARG A 140 -56.78 -30.06 -17.38
C ARG A 140 -55.58 -30.99 -17.38
N ILE A 141 -55.77 -32.22 -17.84
CA ILE A 141 -54.67 -33.17 -18.10
C ILE A 141 -54.68 -33.45 -19.60
N ASP A 142 -53.65 -33.00 -20.28
CA ASP A 142 -53.54 -33.01 -21.74
C ASP A 142 -52.28 -33.76 -22.16
N HIS A 143 -52.44 -35.03 -22.54
CA HIS A 143 -51.33 -35.88 -22.91
C HIS A 143 -50.76 -35.55 -24.32
N LEU A 144 -51.50 -34.82 -25.16
CA LEU A 144 -51.04 -34.42 -26.51
C LEU A 144 -49.99 -33.32 -26.43
N THR A 145 -50.26 -32.36 -25.56
CA THR A 145 -49.34 -31.26 -25.29
C THR A 145 -48.39 -31.58 -24.13
N GLY A 146 -48.67 -32.61 -23.32
CA GLY A 146 -47.94 -32.93 -22.09
C GLY A 146 -48.23 -31.97 -20.93
N ASN A 147 -49.30 -31.18 -21.02
CA ASN A 147 -49.64 -30.17 -20.02
C ASN A 147 -50.53 -30.74 -18.89
N ALA A 148 -50.28 -30.35 -17.65
CA ALA A 148 -51.08 -30.72 -16.49
C ALA A 148 -51.37 -29.52 -15.58
N TYR A 149 -52.65 -29.16 -15.41
CA TYR A 149 -53.08 -27.98 -14.67
C TYR A 149 -54.11 -28.31 -13.60
N TRP A 150 -53.99 -27.65 -12.45
CA TRP A 150 -54.95 -27.73 -11.34
C TRP A 150 -55.11 -26.37 -10.65
N GLY A 151 -56.33 -25.90 -10.44
CA GLY A 151 -56.64 -24.59 -9.87
C GLY A 151 -57.47 -23.71 -10.80
N PHE A 152 -58.29 -22.83 -10.22
CA PHE A 152 -59.17 -21.94 -11.00
C PHE A 152 -58.37 -21.08 -11.98
N ARG A 153 -58.66 -21.23 -13.28
CA ARG A 153 -57.96 -20.59 -14.41
C ARG A 153 -56.48 -20.94 -14.55
N ALA A 154 -56.01 -22.03 -13.95
CA ALA A 154 -54.67 -22.53 -14.25
C ALA A 154 -54.58 -22.93 -15.73
N GLY A 155 -53.59 -22.41 -16.46
CA GLY A 155 -53.37 -22.69 -17.88
C GLY A 155 -54.48 -22.24 -18.85
N SER A 156 -55.34 -21.28 -18.48
CA SER A 156 -56.58 -20.99 -19.23
C SER A 156 -56.40 -20.42 -20.65
N THR A 157 -55.27 -19.77 -20.94
CA THR A 157 -54.93 -19.31 -22.31
C THR A 157 -53.60 -19.90 -22.79
N ASN A 158 -53.27 -21.10 -22.28
CA ASN A 158 -52.01 -21.74 -22.58
C ASN A 158 -52.02 -22.45 -23.94
N SER A 159 -51.10 -22.09 -24.85
CA SER A 159 -50.86 -22.80 -26.12
C SER A 159 -49.46 -23.42 -26.23
N GLY A 160 -48.69 -23.41 -25.14
CA GLY A 160 -47.41 -24.09 -25.00
C GLY A 160 -47.54 -25.58 -24.67
N THR A 161 -46.41 -26.26 -24.50
CA THR A 161 -46.35 -27.71 -24.27
C THR A 161 -45.54 -28.07 -23.02
N GLN A 162 -45.81 -29.24 -22.44
CA GLN A 162 -45.07 -29.85 -21.33
C GLN A 162 -45.03 -29.01 -20.03
N ASN A 163 -46.05 -28.19 -19.78
CA ASN A 163 -46.13 -27.34 -18.60
C ASN A 163 -46.93 -28.00 -17.47
N THR A 164 -46.47 -27.82 -16.23
CA THR A 164 -47.20 -28.23 -15.03
C THR A 164 -47.58 -27.01 -14.20
N ALA A 165 -48.87 -26.88 -13.83
CA ALA A 165 -49.33 -25.76 -13.02
C ALA A 165 -50.30 -26.19 -11.90
N THR A 166 -50.10 -25.68 -10.70
CA THR A 166 -51.04 -25.82 -9.58
C THR A 166 -51.27 -24.48 -8.89
N GLY A 167 -52.53 -24.15 -8.61
CA GLY A 167 -52.92 -22.88 -8.00
C GLY A 167 -53.75 -21.99 -8.91
N GLN A 168 -54.51 -21.09 -8.31
CA GLN A 168 -55.36 -20.16 -9.07
C GLN A 168 -54.50 -19.22 -9.92
N TRP A 169 -54.87 -19.09 -11.21
CA TRP A 169 -54.14 -18.32 -12.24
C TRP A 169 -52.70 -18.74 -12.54
N ALA A 170 -52.26 -19.91 -12.07
CA ALA A 170 -50.93 -20.41 -12.42
C ALA A 170 -50.82 -20.62 -13.95
N LEU A 171 -49.79 -20.06 -14.59
CA LEU A 171 -49.57 -20.12 -16.05
C LEU A 171 -50.78 -19.68 -16.91
N SER A 172 -51.60 -18.73 -16.43
CA SER A 172 -52.85 -18.38 -17.12
C SER A 172 -52.67 -17.76 -18.50
N SER A 173 -51.51 -17.15 -18.80
CA SER A 173 -51.22 -16.39 -20.05
C SER A 173 -50.12 -16.96 -20.95
N ASN A 174 -49.70 -18.22 -20.74
CA ASN A 174 -48.60 -18.86 -21.47
C ASN A 174 -48.89 -19.14 -22.96
N THR A 175 -48.44 -18.28 -23.87
CA THR A 175 -48.68 -18.49 -25.30
C THR A 175 -47.84 -19.64 -25.87
N THR A 176 -46.51 -19.55 -25.93
CA THR A 176 -45.67 -20.60 -26.55
C THR A 176 -44.63 -21.20 -25.62
N GLY A 177 -44.61 -20.83 -24.34
CA GLY A 177 -43.63 -21.33 -23.38
C GLY A 177 -43.74 -22.85 -23.15
N VAL A 178 -42.58 -23.49 -23.01
CA VAL A 178 -42.44 -24.95 -22.91
C VAL A 178 -41.77 -25.34 -21.59
N GLU A 179 -42.14 -26.50 -21.03
CA GLU A 179 -41.50 -27.11 -19.86
C GLU A 179 -41.43 -26.18 -18.63
N ASN A 180 -42.50 -25.42 -18.37
CA ASN A 180 -42.59 -24.57 -17.19
C ASN A 180 -43.32 -25.29 -16.04
N SER A 181 -42.84 -25.07 -14.81
CA SER A 181 -43.43 -25.59 -13.57
C SER A 181 -43.90 -24.42 -12.71
N ALA A 182 -45.20 -24.33 -12.40
CA ALA A 182 -45.79 -23.22 -11.67
C ALA A 182 -46.67 -23.70 -10.50
N HIS A 183 -46.25 -23.45 -9.27
CA HIS A 183 -46.91 -23.95 -8.07
C HIS A 183 -47.21 -22.80 -7.11
N GLY A 184 -48.44 -22.29 -7.11
CA GLY A 184 -48.88 -21.19 -6.27
C GLY A 184 -49.92 -20.29 -6.94
N ASN A 185 -50.65 -19.51 -6.14
CA ASN A 185 -51.57 -18.51 -6.67
C ASN A 185 -50.80 -17.48 -7.52
N GLY A 186 -51.12 -17.37 -8.80
CA GLY A 186 -50.47 -16.43 -9.72
C GLY A 186 -49.01 -16.75 -10.08
N ALA A 187 -48.52 -17.97 -9.79
CA ALA A 187 -47.18 -18.38 -10.21
C ALA A 187 -47.08 -18.39 -11.75
N LEU A 188 -46.05 -17.75 -12.33
CA LEU A 188 -45.85 -17.63 -13.79
C LEU A 188 -47.08 -17.09 -14.55
N ARG A 189 -47.92 -16.25 -13.91
CA ARG A 189 -49.21 -15.81 -14.46
C ARG A 189 -49.12 -15.22 -15.86
N ALA A 190 -48.12 -14.38 -16.12
CA ALA A 190 -47.95 -13.63 -17.37
C ALA A 190 -46.86 -14.18 -18.31
N ASN A 191 -46.36 -15.41 -18.11
CA ASN A 191 -45.45 -16.07 -19.06
C ASN A 191 -46.04 -15.99 -20.46
N THR A 192 -45.32 -15.49 -21.47
CA THR A 192 -45.80 -15.55 -22.86
C THR A 192 -45.02 -16.58 -23.64
N THR A 193 -43.72 -16.38 -23.81
CA THR A 193 -42.86 -17.25 -24.64
C THR A 193 -41.74 -17.95 -23.86
N GLY A 194 -41.56 -17.62 -22.57
CA GLY A 194 -40.49 -18.16 -21.74
C GLY A 194 -40.57 -19.68 -21.52
N PHE A 195 -39.42 -20.35 -21.52
CA PHE A 195 -39.30 -21.81 -21.35
C PHE A 195 -38.35 -22.20 -20.21
N TRP A 196 -38.51 -23.44 -19.71
CA TRP A 196 -37.71 -24.01 -18.61
C TRP A 196 -37.72 -23.18 -17.32
N ASN A 197 -38.85 -22.54 -16.99
CA ASN A 197 -38.98 -21.78 -15.76
C ASN A 197 -39.63 -22.61 -14.64
N SER A 198 -39.10 -22.50 -13.42
CA SER A 198 -39.65 -23.11 -12.21
C SER A 198 -40.08 -22.04 -11.22
N ALA A 199 -41.36 -21.98 -10.88
CA ALA A 199 -41.95 -21.01 -9.98
C ALA A 199 -42.72 -21.73 -8.85
N LEU A 200 -42.31 -21.52 -7.60
CA LEU A 200 -42.91 -22.08 -6.40
C LEU A 200 -43.22 -20.96 -5.39
N GLY A 201 -44.49 -20.80 -5.03
CA GLY A 201 -44.97 -19.74 -4.14
C GLY A 201 -45.90 -18.76 -4.84
N ALA A 202 -46.72 -18.06 -4.06
CA ALA A 202 -47.69 -17.11 -4.62
C ALA A 202 -46.99 -15.92 -5.30
N ASN A 203 -47.45 -15.61 -6.51
CA ASN A 203 -46.90 -14.61 -7.42
C ASN A 203 -45.42 -14.80 -7.78
N SER A 204 -44.83 -15.97 -7.51
CA SER A 204 -43.47 -16.26 -7.95
C SER A 204 -43.38 -16.17 -9.47
N LEU A 205 -42.40 -15.41 -9.97
CA LEU A 205 -42.14 -15.23 -11.39
C LEU A 205 -43.35 -14.68 -12.18
N GLY A 206 -44.21 -13.89 -11.52
CA GLY A 206 -45.56 -13.56 -12.01
C GLY A 206 -45.63 -12.76 -13.32
N SER A 207 -44.61 -11.96 -13.66
CA SER A 207 -44.59 -11.09 -14.85
C SER A 207 -43.63 -11.53 -15.96
N ASN A 208 -43.04 -12.73 -15.86
CA ASN A 208 -42.11 -13.25 -16.88
C ASN A 208 -42.76 -13.19 -18.24
N THR A 209 -42.15 -12.57 -19.25
CA THR A 209 -42.71 -12.56 -20.62
C THR A 209 -41.90 -13.48 -21.54
N GLN A 210 -40.58 -13.30 -21.58
CA GLN A 210 -39.67 -14.00 -22.49
C GLN A 210 -38.45 -14.62 -21.77
N GLY A 211 -38.38 -14.48 -20.43
CA GLY A 211 -37.27 -15.02 -19.64
C GLY A 211 -37.26 -16.54 -19.61
N ASN A 212 -36.08 -17.13 -19.72
CA ASN A 212 -35.88 -18.58 -19.76
C ASN A 212 -35.00 -19.03 -18.60
N LEU A 213 -35.09 -20.31 -18.22
CA LEU A 213 -34.20 -20.95 -17.24
C LEU A 213 -34.20 -20.25 -15.87
N ASN A 214 -35.31 -19.62 -15.49
CA ASN A 214 -35.41 -18.98 -14.18
C ASN A 214 -35.98 -19.94 -13.13
N THR A 215 -35.36 -19.97 -11.96
CA THR A 215 -35.87 -20.67 -10.77
C THR A 215 -36.28 -19.64 -9.72
N ALA A 216 -37.54 -19.60 -9.33
CA ALA A 216 -38.08 -18.73 -8.30
C ALA A 216 -38.86 -19.53 -7.25
N ALA A 217 -38.41 -19.54 -6.01
CA ALA A 217 -39.09 -20.18 -4.89
C ALA A 217 -39.25 -19.19 -3.72
N GLY A 218 -40.49 -18.79 -3.43
CA GLY A 218 -40.82 -17.84 -2.38
C GLY A 218 -42.00 -16.96 -2.73
N TYR A 219 -42.58 -16.31 -1.73
CA TYR A 219 -43.63 -15.32 -1.94
C TYR A 219 -43.11 -14.13 -2.75
N SER A 220 -43.69 -13.89 -3.94
CA SER A 220 -43.33 -12.80 -4.85
C SER A 220 -41.85 -12.77 -5.26
N ALA A 221 -41.16 -13.92 -5.21
CA ALA A 221 -39.81 -14.07 -5.73
C ALA A 221 -39.84 -13.81 -7.25
N MET A 222 -38.97 -12.91 -7.73
CA MET A 222 -38.81 -12.60 -9.16
C MET A 222 -40.11 -12.10 -9.85
N THR A 223 -41.01 -11.46 -9.10
CA THR A 223 -42.35 -11.02 -9.55
C THR A 223 -42.34 -10.15 -10.82
N SER A 224 -41.33 -9.30 -11.00
CA SER A 224 -41.29 -8.30 -12.08
C SER A 224 -40.43 -8.70 -13.28
N ASN A 225 -39.84 -9.89 -13.30
CA ASN A 225 -38.95 -10.30 -14.39
C ASN A 225 -39.70 -10.25 -15.70
N THR A 226 -39.18 -9.58 -16.72
CA THR A 226 -39.82 -9.50 -18.04
C THR A 226 -39.07 -10.35 -19.04
N THR A 227 -37.76 -10.13 -19.20
CA THR A 227 -36.92 -10.85 -20.19
C THR A 227 -35.65 -11.43 -19.60
N GLY A 228 -35.35 -11.22 -18.31
CA GLY A 228 -34.16 -11.77 -17.66
C GLY A 228 -34.13 -13.31 -17.69
N GLN A 229 -32.94 -13.87 -17.87
CA GLN A 229 -32.71 -15.31 -18.03
C GLN A 229 -31.71 -15.85 -17.00
N ASP A 230 -31.76 -17.16 -16.76
CA ASP A 230 -30.80 -17.87 -15.92
C ASP A 230 -30.68 -17.31 -14.49
N ASN A 231 -31.79 -16.83 -13.93
CA ASN A 231 -31.82 -16.31 -12.57
C ASN A 231 -32.30 -17.37 -11.57
N CYS A 232 -31.71 -17.38 -10.37
CA CYS A 232 -32.12 -18.21 -9.25
C CYS A 232 -32.53 -17.33 -8.07
N ALA A 233 -33.80 -17.37 -7.65
CA ALA A 233 -34.35 -16.60 -6.53
C ALA A 233 -34.99 -17.53 -5.51
N LEU A 234 -34.39 -17.69 -4.33
CA LEU A 234 -34.88 -18.53 -3.25
C LEU A 234 -35.10 -17.68 -1.99
N GLY A 235 -36.34 -17.32 -1.70
CA GLY A 235 -36.72 -16.45 -0.59
C GLY A 235 -37.88 -15.53 -0.95
N GLY A 236 -38.61 -15.05 0.05
CA GLY A 236 -39.64 -14.02 -0.18
C GLY A 236 -39.00 -12.75 -0.71
N TRP A 237 -39.59 -12.15 -1.75
CA TRP A 237 -39.11 -10.92 -2.39
C TRP A 237 -37.68 -10.97 -2.98
N ALA A 238 -37.06 -12.15 -3.06
CA ALA A 238 -35.77 -12.30 -3.73
C ALA A 238 -35.91 -11.91 -5.22
N LEU A 239 -35.02 -11.04 -5.73
CA LEU A 239 -35.06 -10.52 -7.11
C LEU A 239 -36.41 -9.88 -7.53
N MET A 240 -37.22 -9.37 -6.58
CA MET A 240 -38.60 -8.92 -6.85
C MET A 240 -38.74 -7.88 -7.98
N SER A 241 -37.77 -6.97 -8.10
CA SER A 241 -37.80 -5.86 -9.07
C SER A 241 -37.04 -6.14 -10.37
N ASN A 242 -36.48 -7.35 -10.54
CA ASN A 242 -35.69 -7.69 -11.73
C ASN A 242 -36.55 -7.52 -12.98
N THR A 243 -36.06 -6.83 -14.00
CA THR A 243 -36.79 -6.68 -15.28
C THR A 243 -36.05 -7.45 -16.38
N THR A 244 -34.81 -7.06 -16.65
CA THR A 244 -33.99 -7.65 -17.74
C THR A 244 -32.67 -8.26 -17.26
N GLY A 245 -32.33 -8.11 -15.98
CA GLY A 245 -31.12 -8.68 -15.39
C GLY A 245 -31.08 -10.21 -15.55
N SER A 246 -29.90 -10.74 -15.88
CA SER A 246 -29.70 -12.18 -16.14
C SER A 246 -28.52 -12.72 -15.34
N LEU A 247 -28.45 -14.06 -15.17
CA LEU A 247 -27.38 -14.74 -14.44
C LEU A 247 -27.24 -14.28 -12.98
N ASN A 248 -28.35 -13.95 -12.32
CA ASN A 248 -28.34 -13.53 -10.92
C ASN A 248 -28.74 -14.67 -9.98
N VAL A 249 -28.05 -14.80 -8.86
CA VAL A 249 -28.37 -15.73 -7.77
C VAL A 249 -28.77 -14.91 -6.55
N ALA A 250 -29.96 -15.13 -6.01
CA ALA A 250 -30.49 -14.45 -4.84
C ALA A 250 -31.11 -15.47 -3.87
N ILE A 251 -30.46 -15.71 -2.74
CA ILE A 251 -30.87 -16.69 -1.74
C ILE A 251 -31.02 -15.99 -0.39
N GLY A 252 -32.26 -15.85 0.10
CA GLY A 252 -32.59 -15.13 1.33
C GLY A 252 -33.77 -14.18 1.15
N LEU A 253 -34.38 -13.78 2.26
CA LEU A 253 -35.48 -12.81 2.24
C LEU A 253 -34.97 -11.46 1.71
N GLY A 254 -35.59 -10.97 0.63
CA GLY A 254 -35.27 -9.70 -0.01
C GLY A 254 -33.86 -9.60 -0.60
N ALA A 255 -33.13 -10.72 -0.73
CA ALA A 255 -31.83 -10.74 -1.39
C ALA A 255 -31.97 -10.22 -2.83
N LEU A 256 -31.13 -9.25 -3.21
CA LEU A 256 -31.13 -8.65 -4.54
C LEU A 256 -32.48 -8.03 -4.98
N GLY A 257 -33.33 -7.64 -4.02
CA GLY A 257 -34.73 -7.28 -4.27
C GLY A 257 -34.96 -6.04 -5.15
N GLY A 258 -34.03 -5.09 -5.15
CA GLY A 258 -34.05 -3.86 -5.94
C GLY A 258 -33.44 -3.97 -7.34
N ASN A 259 -32.86 -5.12 -7.70
CA ASN A 259 -32.17 -5.30 -8.99
C ASN A 259 -33.14 -5.07 -10.13
N THR A 260 -32.81 -4.22 -11.09
CA THR A 260 -33.65 -3.98 -12.28
C THR A 260 -32.98 -4.55 -13.52
N VAL A 261 -31.74 -4.14 -13.81
CA VAL A 261 -30.99 -4.51 -15.03
C VAL A 261 -29.64 -5.16 -14.75
N GLY A 262 -29.18 -5.16 -13.50
CA GLY A 262 -27.91 -5.75 -13.10
C GLY A 262 -27.84 -7.25 -13.42
N HIS A 263 -26.66 -7.73 -13.80
CA HIS A 263 -26.43 -9.12 -14.22
C HIS A 263 -25.17 -9.69 -13.57
N ARG A 264 -25.09 -11.03 -13.50
CA ARG A 264 -23.97 -11.76 -12.87
C ARG A 264 -23.79 -11.44 -11.38
N ASN A 265 -24.84 -11.09 -10.66
CA ASN A 265 -24.75 -10.84 -9.21
C ASN A 265 -25.08 -12.10 -8.41
N THR A 266 -24.33 -12.36 -7.34
CA THR A 266 -24.60 -13.42 -6.37
C THR A 266 -24.89 -12.78 -5.01
N ALA A 267 -26.07 -13.01 -4.45
CA ALA A 267 -26.52 -12.52 -3.15
C ALA A 267 -27.04 -13.67 -2.30
N THR A 268 -26.40 -13.97 -1.17
CA THR A 268 -26.84 -15.02 -0.23
C THR A 268 -26.88 -14.46 1.18
N GLY A 269 -28.08 -14.34 1.75
CA GLY A 269 -28.32 -13.76 3.08
C GLY A 269 -29.58 -12.89 3.10
N HIS A 270 -30.08 -12.61 4.30
CA HIS A 270 -31.18 -11.67 4.48
C HIS A 270 -30.75 -10.28 4.02
N LEU A 271 -31.49 -9.70 3.06
CA LEU A 271 -31.23 -8.38 2.47
C LEU A 271 -29.79 -8.18 1.94
N ALA A 272 -29.11 -9.26 1.56
CA ALA A 272 -27.84 -9.16 0.84
C ALA A 272 -28.09 -8.47 -0.51
N LEU A 273 -27.32 -7.43 -0.80
CA LEU A 273 -27.36 -6.68 -2.06
C LEU A 273 -28.76 -6.11 -2.40
N SER A 274 -29.57 -5.76 -1.39
CA SER A 274 -31.00 -5.45 -1.53
C SER A 274 -31.30 -4.25 -2.43
N ASP A 275 -30.44 -3.24 -2.45
CA ASP A 275 -30.72 -1.98 -3.15
C ASP A 275 -30.04 -1.90 -4.53
N ASN A 276 -29.36 -2.98 -4.97
CA ASN A 276 -28.65 -3.00 -6.26
C ASN A 276 -29.64 -2.70 -7.36
N THR A 277 -29.38 -1.72 -8.23
CA THR A 277 -30.30 -1.38 -9.34
C THR A 277 -29.71 -1.84 -10.67
N SER A 278 -28.48 -1.44 -10.98
CA SER A 278 -27.79 -1.74 -12.24
C SER A 278 -26.37 -2.29 -12.08
N GLY A 279 -25.85 -2.39 -10.84
CA GLY A 279 -24.54 -2.95 -10.57
C GLY A 279 -24.39 -4.38 -11.09
N ILE A 280 -23.21 -4.72 -11.59
CA ILE A 280 -22.92 -6.01 -12.24
C ILE A 280 -21.79 -6.76 -11.53
N ALA A 281 -21.78 -8.08 -11.67
CA ALA A 281 -20.68 -8.93 -11.19
C ALA A 281 -20.34 -8.77 -9.68
N ASN A 282 -21.33 -8.45 -8.84
CA ASN A 282 -21.13 -8.35 -7.40
C ASN A 282 -21.39 -9.69 -6.70
N THR A 283 -20.57 -10.02 -5.70
CA THR A 283 -20.78 -11.17 -4.81
C THR A 283 -21.01 -10.67 -3.39
N ALA A 284 -22.16 -10.98 -2.80
CA ALA A 284 -22.56 -10.58 -1.46
C ALA A 284 -23.06 -11.80 -0.68
N VAL A 285 -22.36 -12.18 0.38
CA VAL A 285 -22.72 -13.34 1.21
C VAL A 285 -22.67 -12.94 2.68
N GLY A 286 -23.83 -12.91 3.34
CA GLY A 286 -23.99 -12.47 4.73
C GLY A 286 -25.27 -11.66 4.95
N HIS A 287 -25.65 -11.48 6.21
CA HIS A 287 -26.74 -10.58 6.59
C HIS A 287 -26.35 -9.13 6.22
N HIS A 288 -27.17 -8.47 5.39
CA HIS A 288 -26.91 -7.11 4.90
C HIS A 288 -25.55 -6.88 4.20
N ALA A 289 -24.91 -7.94 3.68
CA ALA A 289 -23.71 -7.77 2.87
C ALA A 289 -24.05 -6.92 1.63
N LEU A 290 -23.30 -5.82 1.42
CA LEU A 290 -23.41 -4.93 0.27
C LEU A 290 -24.84 -4.34 0.05
N ALA A 291 -25.60 -4.17 1.14
CA ALA A 291 -27.04 -3.88 1.08
C ALA A 291 -27.42 -2.62 0.30
N SER A 292 -26.69 -1.51 0.47
CA SER A 292 -27.02 -0.21 -0.14
C SER A 292 -26.47 0.02 -1.56
N ASN A 293 -25.84 -0.99 -2.18
CA ASN A 293 -25.24 -0.83 -3.51
C ASN A 293 -26.29 -0.41 -4.52
N GLN A 294 -26.02 0.56 -5.39
CA GLN A 294 -26.98 1.02 -6.41
C GLN A 294 -26.46 0.70 -7.80
N THR A 295 -25.24 1.16 -8.11
CA THR A 295 -24.61 1.04 -9.43
C THR A 295 -23.19 0.46 -9.38
N GLY A 296 -22.62 0.27 -8.18
CA GLY A 296 -21.29 -0.30 -7.99
C GLY A 296 -21.19 -1.72 -8.55
N SER A 297 -20.04 -2.04 -9.15
CA SER A 297 -19.82 -3.31 -9.85
C SER A 297 -18.55 -4.01 -9.38
N GLU A 298 -18.45 -5.31 -9.62
CA GLU A 298 -17.24 -6.10 -9.32
C GLU A 298 -16.81 -6.06 -7.84
N ASN A 299 -17.77 -5.88 -6.92
CA ASN A 299 -17.49 -5.92 -5.49
C ASN A 299 -17.68 -7.34 -4.93
N THR A 300 -16.79 -7.74 -4.02
CA THR A 300 -16.90 -8.98 -3.23
C THR A 300 -17.08 -8.62 -1.77
N ALA A 301 -18.22 -8.98 -1.18
CA ALA A 301 -18.56 -8.77 0.23
C ALA A 301 -18.93 -10.10 0.87
N LEU A 302 -18.10 -10.60 1.79
CA LEU A 302 -18.35 -11.83 2.54
C LEU A 302 -18.31 -11.55 4.03
N GLY A 303 -19.46 -11.61 4.69
CA GLY A 303 -19.62 -11.34 6.12
C GLY A 303 -20.81 -10.43 6.40
N GLU A 304 -21.24 -10.42 7.67
CA GLU A 304 -22.30 -9.53 8.13
C GLU A 304 -21.90 -8.06 7.93
N GLU A 305 -22.79 -7.29 7.29
CA GLU A 305 -22.64 -5.84 7.04
C GLU A 305 -21.33 -5.45 6.33
N SER A 306 -20.69 -6.39 5.63
CA SER A 306 -19.53 -6.12 4.79
C SER A 306 -19.95 -5.23 3.61
N LEU A 307 -19.25 -4.10 3.39
CA LEU A 307 -19.58 -3.08 2.38
C LEU A 307 -21.01 -2.53 2.49
N PHE A 308 -21.61 -2.51 3.68
CA PHE A 308 -23.01 -2.13 3.91
C PHE A 308 -23.44 -0.84 3.18
N SER A 309 -22.68 0.24 3.34
CA SER A 309 -23.04 1.58 2.84
C SER A 309 -22.60 1.86 1.39
N ASN A 310 -22.04 0.89 0.67
CA ASN A 310 -21.56 1.10 -0.69
C ASN A 310 -22.72 1.52 -1.59
N ARG A 311 -22.60 2.58 -2.39
CA ARG A 311 -23.66 3.00 -3.33
C ARG A 311 -23.19 2.91 -4.78
N THR A 312 -22.00 3.43 -5.07
CA THR A 312 -21.50 3.56 -6.44
C THR A 312 -20.11 2.95 -6.64
N ALA A 313 -19.42 2.56 -5.56
CA ALA A 313 -18.05 2.11 -5.64
C ALA A 313 -17.92 0.71 -6.25
N SER A 314 -16.80 0.48 -6.93
CA SER A 314 -16.54 -0.75 -7.69
C SER A 314 -15.19 -1.37 -7.33
N GLY A 315 -15.02 -2.66 -7.63
CA GLY A 315 -13.74 -3.36 -7.48
C GLY A 315 -13.26 -3.53 -6.03
N ASN A 316 -14.16 -3.46 -5.03
CA ASN A 316 -13.78 -3.64 -3.64
C ASN A 316 -13.83 -5.12 -3.22
N THR A 317 -12.83 -5.57 -2.45
CA THR A 317 -12.83 -6.87 -1.79
C THR A 317 -12.98 -6.67 -0.29
N ALA A 318 -14.02 -7.23 0.33
CA ALA A 318 -14.36 -7.07 1.73
C ALA A 318 -14.72 -8.43 2.35
N LEU A 319 -13.86 -8.95 3.22
CA LEU A 319 -14.00 -10.28 3.82
C LEU A 319 -13.94 -10.20 5.35
N GLY A 320 -15.08 -10.37 6.02
CA GLY A 320 -15.22 -10.28 7.47
C GLY A 320 -16.48 -9.50 7.87
N SER A 321 -16.77 -9.43 9.17
CA SER A 321 -17.87 -8.61 9.70
C SER A 321 -17.48 -7.12 9.71
N GLN A 322 -18.40 -6.27 9.24
CA GLN A 322 -18.28 -4.80 9.24
C GLN A 322 -17.03 -4.26 8.52
N VAL A 323 -16.57 -4.98 7.50
CA VAL A 323 -15.45 -4.57 6.64
C VAL A 323 -15.94 -3.51 5.65
N LEU A 324 -15.20 -2.40 5.49
CA LEU A 324 -15.61 -1.29 4.59
C LEU A 324 -17.05 -0.79 4.85
N PHE A 325 -17.55 -0.91 6.08
CA PHE A 325 -18.95 -0.69 6.45
C PHE A 325 -19.49 0.67 5.97
N SER A 326 -18.71 1.74 6.16
CA SER A 326 -19.10 3.10 5.82
C SER A 326 -18.64 3.57 4.43
N ASN A 327 -18.02 2.71 3.62
CA ASN A 327 -17.53 3.08 2.30
C ASN A 327 -18.71 3.34 1.36
N VAL A 328 -18.89 4.58 0.89
CA VAL A 328 -20.02 4.94 0.01
C VAL A 328 -19.64 4.93 -1.47
N ALA A 329 -18.47 5.48 -1.82
CA ALA A 329 -18.04 5.68 -3.21
C ALA A 329 -16.56 5.38 -3.50
N GLY A 330 -15.80 4.89 -2.52
CA GLY A 330 -14.38 4.55 -2.65
C GLY A 330 -14.15 3.19 -3.33
N SER A 331 -13.45 3.18 -4.46
CA SER A 331 -13.25 1.98 -5.30
C SER A 331 -11.86 1.36 -5.12
N ASN A 332 -11.71 0.08 -5.47
CA ASN A 332 -10.44 -0.67 -5.48
C ASN A 332 -9.76 -0.88 -4.12
N ALA A 333 -10.52 -0.93 -3.01
CA ALA A 333 -9.99 -1.30 -1.71
C ALA A 333 -9.95 -2.83 -1.53
N THR A 334 -8.92 -3.34 -0.84
CA THR A 334 -8.88 -4.73 -0.36
C THR A 334 -8.87 -4.73 1.16
N ALA A 335 -9.90 -5.31 1.77
CA ALA A 335 -10.08 -5.32 3.21
C ALA A 335 -10.49 -6.72 3.71
N ILE A 336 -9.75 -7.27 4.68
CA ILE A 336 -9.92 -8.63 5.20
C ILE A 336 -9.72 -8.61 6.72
N GLY A 337 -10.67 -9.17 7.46
CA GLY A 337 -10.67 -9.20 8.93
C GLY A 337 -11.70 -8.24 9.54
N GLN A 338 -12.27 -8.61 10.69
CA GLN A 338 -13.35 -7.85 11.30
C GLN A 338 -12.95 -6.38 11.53
N GLY A 339 -13.80 -5.45 11.07
CA GLY A 339 -13.60 -4.01 11.21
C GLY A 339 -12.46 -3.42 10.38
N ALA A 340 -11.84 -4.16 9.45
CA ALA A 340 -10.86 -3.60 8.53
C ALA A 340 -11.50 -2.51 7.65
N LEU A 341 -10.88 -1.33 7.58
CA LEU A 341 -11.44 -0.16 6.87
C LEU A 341 -12.90 0.19 7.24
N GLN A 342 -13.34 -0.13 8.47
CA GLN A 342 -14.74 0.06 8.89
C GLN A 342 -15.24 1.49 8.67
N TYR A 343 -14.40 2.50 8.94
CA TYR A 343 -14.70 3.91 8.78
C TYR A 343 -13.96 4.51 7.58
N ALA A 344 -13.97 3.84 6.43
CA ALA A 344 -13.23 4.24 5.21
C ALA A 344 -13.58 5.64 4.69
N ASN A 345 -14.77 5.86 4.12
CA ASN A 345 -15.22 7.20 3.72
C ASN A 345 -16.73 7.21 3.42
N SER A 346 -17.50 8.06 4.09
CA SER A 346 -18.96 8.13 3.94
C SER A 346 -19.45 9.18 2.92
N THR A 347 -18.56 9.82 2.17
CA THR A 347 -18.95 10.81 1.16
C THR A 347 -19.45 10.15 -0.12
N THR A 348 -20.37 10.81 -0.82
CA THR A 348 -20.92 10.33 -2.09
C THR A 348 -20.03 10.64 -3.30
N VAL A 349 -18.88 11.29 -3.08
CA VAL A 349 -17.95 11.67 -4.15
C VAL A 349 -17.09 10.46 -4.50
N PRO A 350 -17.13 9.94 -5.73
CA PRO A 350 -16.29 8.82 -6.13
C PRO A 350 -14.81 9.14 -6.00
N PHE A 351 -14.04 8.20 -5.47
CA PHE A 351 -12.58 8.27 -5.40
C PHE A 351 -11.97 6.87 -5.52
N VAL A 352 -10.68 6.83 -5.87
CA VAL A 352 -9.90 5.59 -5.91
C VAL A 352 -9.27 5.41 -4.54
N ASN A 353 -9.70 4.39 -3.78
CA ASN A 353 -9.29 4.14 -2.41
C ASN A 353 -7.90 3.46 -2.36
N THR A 354 -7.70 2.41 -3.15
CA THR A 354 -6.45 1.63 -3.31
C THR A 354 -5.77 1.17 -2.02
N ASN A 355 -6.43 1.28 -0.86
CA ASN A 355 -5.89 0.80 0.40
C ASN A 355 -6.02 -0.73 0.51
N VAL A 356 -5.02 -1.35 1.13
CA VAL A 356 -5.00 -2.76 1.50
C VAL A 356 -4.99 -2.87 3.02
N ALA A 357 -6.00 -3.52 3.61
CA ALA A 357 -6.15 -3.70 5.05
C ALA A 357 -6.42 -5.18 5.37
N VAL A 358 -5.48 -5.86 6.04
CA VAL A 358 -5.60 -7.28 6.37
C VAL A 358 -5.31 -7.49 7.86
N GLY A 359 -6.36 -7.73 8.64
CA GLY A 359 -6.29 -7.94 10.09
C GLY A 359 -7.47 -7.32 10.83
N TYR A 360 -7.63 -7.68 12.11
CA TYR A 360 -8.65 -7.09 12.97
C TYR A 360 -8.43 -5.58 13.10
N SER A 361 -9.44 -4.78 12.71
CA SER A 361 -9.41 -3.32 12.73
C SER A 361 -8.19 -2.69 12.03
N ALA A 362 -7.58 -3.39 11.07
CA ALA A 362 -6.50 -2.83 10.26
C ALA A 362 -7.03 -1.64 9.45
N LEU A 363 -6.30 -0.52 9.48
CA LEU A 363 -6.67 0.72 8.80
C LEU A 363 -8.13 1.14 9.06
N ARG A 364 -8.62 1.00 10.31
CA ARG A 364 -10.00 1.35 10.66
C ARG A 364 -10.35 2.79 10.26
N GLY A 365 -9.36 3.68 10.32
CA GLY A 365 -9.47 5.07 9.89
C GLY A 365 -9.45 6.00 11.08
N SER A 366 -10.63 6.41 11.52
CA SER A 366 -10.82 7.31 12.66
C SER A 366 -11.90 6.75 13.59
N ALA A 367 -12.55 7.61 14.37
CA ALA A 367 -13.84 7.29 15.00
C ALA A 367 -15.05 7.72 14.13
N THR A 368 -14.81 8.44 13.04
CA THR A 368 -15.80 9.14 12.21
C THR A 368 -15.54 8.92 10.71
N PRO A 369 -16.46 8.31 9.95
CA PRO A 369 -16.25 8.01 8.53
C PRO A 369 -15.86 9.16 7.60
N ALA A 370 -16.25 10.41 7.90
CA ALA A 370 -16.07 11.54 6.99
C ALA A 370 -14.61 12.02 6.89
N ASP A 371 -13.76 11.65 7.84
CA ASP A 371 -12.40 12.19 7.99
C ASP A 371 -11.31 11.25 7.46
N ASN A 372 -11.70 10.17 6.78
CA ASN A 372 -10.77 9.17 6.29
C ASN A 372 -10.59 9.30 4.76
N THR A 373 -9.58 10.08 4.39
CA THR A 373 -9.20 10.40 3.01
C THR A 373 -7.84 9.83 2.61
N GLY A 374 -7.18 9.09 3.50
CA GLY A 374 -5.89 8.45 3.23
C GLY A 374 -5.99 7.40 2.12
N LEU A 375 -5.03 7.40 1.20
CA LEU A 375 -4.99 6.54 0.01
C LEU A 375 -3.66 5.76 -0.07
N ASN A 376 -3.66 4.67 -0.85
CA ASN A 376 -2.47 3.87 -1.16
C ASN A 376 -1.74 3.28 0.07
N ASN A 377 -2.44 3.08 1.18
CA ASN A 377 -1.86 2.49 2.38
C ASN A 377 -1.94 0.97 2.34
N THR A 378 -0.90 0.29 2.83
CA THR A 378 -0.89 -1.15 3.06
C THR A 378 -0.77 -1.43 4.56
N ALA A 379 -1.80 -1.99 5.17
CA ALA A 379 -1.86 -2.35 6.58
C ALA A 379 -2.11 -3.85 6.74
N VAL A 380 -1.16 -4.59 7.31
CA VAL A 380 -1.25 -6.03 7.52
C VAL A 380 -0.89 -6.35 8.97
N GLY A 381 -1.86 -6.83 9.75
CA GLY A 381 -1.69 -7.17 11.16
C GLY A 381 -2.85 -6.68 12.04
N TYR A 382 -2.89 -7.14 13.28
CA TYR A 382 -3.84 -6.66 14.27
C TYR A 382 -3.64 -5.16 14.52
N GLN A 383 -4.66 -4.35 14.25
CA GLN A 383 -4.65 -2.90 14.45
C GLN A 383 -3.50 -2.16 13.74
N ALA A 384 -2.95 -2.73 12.66
CA ALA A 384 -1.96 -2.01 11.85
C ALA A 384 -2.59 -0.75 11.25
N LEU A 385 -1.92 0.40 11.38
CA LEU A 385 -2.32 1.70 10.83
C LEU A 385 -3.76 2.14 11.22
N MET A 386 -4.22 1.73 12.41
CA MET A 386 -5.63 1.82 12.82
C MET A 386 -6.24 3.24 12.80
N ASN A 387 -5.48 4.27 13.20
CA ASN A 387 -5.97 5.65 13.35
C ASN A 387 -5.66 6.58 12.16
N ASN A 388 -5.27 6.03 11.01
CA ASN A 388 -4.91 6.84 9.84
C ASN A 388 -6.11 7.51 9.20
N THR A 389 -6.14 8.84 9.24
CA THR A 389 -7.23 9.67 8.73
C THR A 389 -6.93 10.15 7.33
N SER A 390 -5.83 10.86 7.10
CA SER A 390 -5.47 11.39 5.77
C SER A 390 -4.06 11.02 5.30
N GLY A 391 -3.32 10.24 6.10
CA GLY A 391 -2.01 9.75 5.70
C GLY A 391 -2.06 8.88 4.45
N MET A 392 -1.12 9.08 3.54
CA MET A 392 -1.01 8.39 2.26
C MET A 392 0.31 7.62 2.12
N ASP A 393 0.31 6.60 1.27
CA ASP A 393 1.49 5.83 0.89
C ASP A 393 2.23 5.19 2.07
N ASN A 394 1.53 4.83 3.15
CA ASN A 394 2.13 4.17 4.31
C ASN A 394 2.08 2.64 4.18
N VAL A 395 3.14 1.97 4.63
CA VAL A 395 3.23 0.51 4.77
C VAL A 395 3.34 0.16 6.25
N ALA A 396 2.40 -0.61 6.79
CA ALA A 396 2.40 -1.08 8.17
C ALA A 396 2.22 -2.61 8.18
N TYR A 397 3.25 -3.34 8.61
CA TYR A 397 3.24 -4.80 8.69
C TYR A 397 3.62 -5.26 10.10
N GLY A 398 2.69 -5.83 10.85
CA GLY A 398 2.93 -6.33 12.21
C GLY A 398 1.82 -5.99 13.20
N TYR A 399 1.93 -6.53 14.42
CA TYR A 399 1.01 -6.21 15.52
C TYR A 399 1.16 -4.74 15.92
N SER A 400 0.07 -3.97 15.79
CA SER A 400 0.00 -2.55 16.15
C SER A 400 1.10 -1.67 15.52
N ALA A 401 1.60 -2.03 14.34
CA ALA A 401 2.53 -1.20 13.57
C ALA A 401 1.82 0.10 13.14
N LEU A 402 2.48 1.25 13.33
CA LEU A 402 2.02 2.57 12.86
C LEU A 402 0.62 2.98 13.36
N THR A 403 0.20 2.48 14.52
CA THR A 403 -1.20 2.56 15.00
C THR A 403 -1.72 3.99 15.17
N GLN A 404 -0.91 4.91 15.69
CA GLN A 404 -1.34 6.29 16.00
C GLN A 404 -1.20 7.27 14.83
N ASN A 405 -0.77 6.81 13.65
CA ASN A 405 -0.57 7.69 12.50
C ASN A 405 -1.90 8.26 12.09
N THR A 406 -2.02 9.59 12.01
CA THR A 406 -3.24 10.28 11.58
C THR A 406 -3.04 10.86 10.18
N THR A 407 -2.00 11.69 9.99
CA THR A 407 -1.75 12.41 8.74
C THR A 407 -0.34 12.21 8.17
N GLY A 408 0.50 11.41 8.83
CA GLY A 408 1.85 11.09 8.35
C GLY A 408 1.81 10.31 7.03
N ASN A 409 2.70 10.67 6.09
CA ASN A 409 2.78 10.11 4.75
C ASN A 409 4.08 9.34 4.51
N SER A 410 4.03 8.38 3.60
CA SER A 410 5.22 7.69 3.07
C SER A 410 6.07 6.99 4.14
N ASN A 411 5.44 6.50 5.21
CA ASN A 411 6.16 5.77 6.26
C ASN A 411 6.12 4.26 5.99
N THR A 412 7.23 3.57 6.25
CA THR A 412 7.32 2.10 6.22
C THR A 412 7.62 1.58 7.61
N ALA A 413 6.67 0.88 8.23
CA ALA A 413 6.80 0.27 9.56
C ALA A 413 6.59 -1.24 9.46
N ILE A 414 7.65 -2.02 9.70
CA ILE A 414 7.63 -3.48 9.64
C ILE A 414 8.14 -4.03 10.98
N GLY A 415 7.26 -4.65 11.75
CA GLY A 415 7.57 -5.22 13.06
C GLY A 415 6.52 -4.90 14.12
N VAL A 416 6.61 -5.58 15.26
CA VAL A 416 5.69 -5.38 16.40
C VAL A 416 5.95 -4.00 17.01
N PHE A 417 4.88 -3.20 17.15
CA PHE A 417 4.93 -1.81 17.66
C PHE A 417 5.92 -0.88 16.94
N SER A 418 6.34 -1.22 15.72
CA SER A 418 7.17 -0.32 14.91
C SER A 418 6.40 0.97 14.63
N MET A 419 7.02 2.12 14.92
CA MET A 419 6.43 3.45 14.78
C MET A 419 5.06 3.66 15.47
N TRP A 420 4.83 3.01 16.62
CA TRP A 420 3.53 3.01 17.28
C TRP A 420 2.93 4.41 17.53
N GLN A 421 3.72 5.39 17.97
CA GLN A 421 3.26 6.75 18.30
C GLN A 421 3.41 7.78 17.18
N ASN A 422 3.79 7.38 15.96
CA ASN A 422 3.88 8.33 14.84
C ASN A 422 2.51 8.94 14.61
N THR A 423 2.38 10.27 14.63
CA THR A 423 1.12 10.95 14.39
C THR A 423 1.15 11.66 13.03
N THR A 424 2.17 12.50 12.82
CA THR A 424 2.32 13.33 11.61
C THR A 424 3.67 13.17 10.91
N GLY A 425 4.63 12.43 11.50
CA GLY A 425 5.94 12.21 10.90
C GLY A 425 5.85 11.55 9.52
N GLN A 426 6.75 11.93 8.61
CA GLN A 426 6.69 11.53 7.20
C GLN A 426 8.01 10.92 6.73
N ALA A 427 7.93 10.08 5.68
CA ALA A 427 9.09 9.52 5.00
C ALA A 427 10.08 8.79 5.92
N ASN A 428 9.57 8.12 6.98
CA ASN A 428 10.39 7.29 7.86
C ASN A 428 10.35 5.82 7.44
N THR A 429 11.47 5.12 7.58
CA THR A 429 11.57 3.67 7.40
C THR A 429 11.97 3.03 8.71
N ALA A 430 11.20 2.05 9.19
CA ALA A 430 11.36 1.42 10.49
C ALA A 430 11.15 -0.10 10.36
N VAL A 431 12.22 -0.88 10.49
CA VAL A 431 12.20 -2.34 10.33
C VAL A 431 12.79 -3.01 11.57
N GLY A 432 11.94 -3.67 12.35
CA GLY A 432 12.29 -4.29 13.63
C GLY A 432 11.19 -4.09 14.67
N GLY A 433 11.27 -4.81 15.80
CA GLY A 433 10.40 -4.57 16.95
C GLY A 433 10.75 -3.24 17.63
N TYR A 434 9.74 -2.48 18.03
CA TYR A 434 9.91 -1.25 18.82
C TYR A 434 10.82 -0.16 18.18
N THR A 435 11.02 -0.21 16.87
CA THR A 435 11.79 0.80 16.12
C THR A 435 11.01 2.09 15.97
N LEU A 436 11.64 3.25 16.18
CA LEU A 436 10.99 4.57 16.09
C LEU A 436 9.69 4.67 16.94
N LEU A 437 9.62 3.92 18.05
CA LEU A 437 8.40 3.73 18.85
C LEU A 437 7.72 5.05 19.26
N PHE A 438 8.50 6.03 19.71
CA PHE A 438 8.04 7.32 20.21
C PHE A 438 8.13 8.46 19.18
N ASN A 439 8.38 8.15 17.90
CA ASN A 439 8.41 9.17 16.84
C ASN A 439 7.03 9.81 16.77
N THR A 440 6.92 11.13 16.87
CA THR A 440 5.63 11.83 16.77
C THR A 440 5.53 12.59 15.44
N SER A 441 6.51 13.47 15.17
CA SER A 441 6.59 14.29 13.95
C SER A 441 7.95 14.25 13.23
N GLY A 442 8.92 13.50 13.75
CA GLY A 442 10.21 13.32 13.08
C GLY A 442 10.06 12.74 11.66
N TYR A 443 10.91 13.16 10.74
CA TYR A 443 10.83 12.81 9.31
C TYR A 443 12.19 12.41 8.72
N HIS A 444 12.17 11.66 7.61
CA HIS A 444 13.36 11.14 6.94
C HIS A 444 14.30 10.28 7.81
N ASN A 445 13.77 9.59 8.83
CA ASN A 445 14.57 8.66 9.64
C ASN A 445 14.54 7.25 9.05
N SER A 446 15.68 6.55 9.08
CA SER A 446 15.84 5.16 8.66
C SER A 446 16.34 4.32 9.83
N ALA A 447 15.52 3.40 10.33
CA ALA A 447 15.79 2.59 11.51
C ALA A 447 15.65 1.10 11.17
N PHE A 448 16.71 0.32 11.38
CA PHE A 448 16.77 -1.12 11.14
C PHE A 448 17.36 -1.83 12.35
N GLY A 449 16.63 -2.77 12.95
CA GLY A 449 17.05 -3.53 14.14
C GLY A 449 16.23 -3.19 15.37
N GLU A 450 16.05 -4.15 16.28
CA GLU A 450 15.20 -4.00 17.46
C GLU A 450 15.64 -2.81 18.33
N TYR A 451 14.67 -2.01 18.78
CA TYR A 451 14.89 -0.80 19.57
C TYR A 451 15.80 0.28 18.93
N SER A 452 15.98 0.26 17.61
CA SER A 452 16.68 1.35 16.91
C SER A 452 15.83 2.63 16.90
N LEU A 453 16.44 3.78 17.22
CA LEU A 453 15.79 5.11 17.26
C LEU A 453 14.52 5.18 18.14
N THR A 454 14.39 4.35 19.17
CA THR A 454 13.15 4.22 19.97
C THR A 454 12.67 5.54 20.59
N ALA A 455 13.58 6.36 21.16
CA ALA A 455 13.23 7.62 21.82
C ALA A 455 13.09 8.83 20.89
N ASN A 456 13.25 8.66 19.56
CA ASN A 456 13.14 9.77 18.62
C ASN A 456 11.74 10.33 18.68
N THR A 457 11.60 11.63 18.94
CA THR A 457 10.29 12.29 18.97
C THR A 457 10.12 13.21 17.75
N ILE A 458 11.11 14.07 17.51
CA ILE A 458 11.13 15.08 16.45
C ILE A 458 12.40 15.06 15.60
N GLY A 459 13.39 14.24 15.93
CA GLY A 459 14.66 14.19 15.20
C GLY A 459 14.48 13.84 13.72
N VAL A 460 15.36 14.39 12.88
CA VAL A 460 15.26 14.39 11.42
C VAL A 460 16.50 13.77 10.79
N GLY A 461 16.31 12.98 9.73
CA GLY A 461 17.40 12.55 8.86
C GLY A 461 18.39 11.58 9.52
N ASN A 462 17.97 10.86 10.56
CA ASN A 462 18.84 9.91 11.26
C ASN A 462 18.82 8.54 10.57
N THR A 463 19.98 7.89 10.46
CA THR A 463 20.12 6.50 9.98
C THR A 463 20.65 5.64 11.12
N ALA A 464 19.85 4.70 11.63
CA ALA A 464 20.21 3.76 12.67
C ALA A 464 20.07 2.32 12.15
N ILE A 465 21.17 1.57 12.15
CA ILE A 465 21.20 0.17 11.70
C ILE A 465 21.94 -0.65 12.74
N GLY A 466 21.20 -1.50 13.47
CA GLY A 466 21.70 -2.32 14.57
C GLY A 466 20.76 -2.27 15.78
N GLU A 467 20.84 -3.30 16.62
CA GLU A 467 20.12 -3.33 17.90
C GLU A 467 20.56 -2.15 18.78
N TRP A 468 19.58 -1.41 19.32
CA TRP A 468 19.80 -0.20 20.15
C TRP A 468 20.65 0.91 19.51
N ALA A 469 20.79 0.93 18.17
CA ALA A 469 21.44 2.05 17.49
C ALA A 469 20.59 3.32 17.66
N LEU A 470 21.21 4.42 18.11
CA LEU A 470 20.54 5.71 18.39
C LEU A 470 19.31 5.60 19.33
N GLU A 471 19.30 4.62 20.25
CA GLU A 471 18.16 4.32 21.13
C GLU A 471 17.60 5.56 21.85
N SER A 472 18.48 6.40 22.42
CA SER A 472 18.10 7.55 23.25
C SER A 472 17.94 8.87 22.47
N ASN A 473 18.07 8.86 21.13
CA ASN A 473 18.05 10.09 20.33
C ASN A 473 16.67 10.73 20.42
N VAL A 474 16.55 11.93 21.00
CA VAL A 474 15.24 12.60 21.17
C VAL A 474 14.98 13.56 20.00
N ASN A 475 15.94 14.46 19.75
CA ASN A 475 15.86 15.55 18.78
C ASN A 475 17.20 15.82 18.06
N GLY A 476 18.19 14.94 18.21
CA GLY A 476 19.40 14.93 17.39
C GLY A 476 19.07 14.68 15.91
N ASN A 477 19.77 15.39 15.02
CA ASN A 477 19.52 15.36 13.58
C ASN A 477 20.74 14.87 12.80
N TYR A 478 20.49 14.24 11.66
CA TYR A 478 21.53 13.84 10.69
C TYR A 478 22.61 12.93 11.28
N ASN A 479 22.26 12.09 12.24
CA ASN A 479 23.17 11.11 12.81
C ASN A 479 23.13 9.79 12.02
N VAL A 480 24.29 9.17 11.83
CA VAL A 480 24.44 7.85 11.22
C VAL A 480 25.03 6.91 12.27
N GLY A 481 24.25 5.95 12.76
CA GLY A 481 24.71 4.88 13.64
C GLY A 481 24.58 3.52 12.95
N LEU A 482 25.70 2.88 12.62
CA LEU A 482 25.75 1.54 12.03
C LEU A 482 26.54 0.61 12.95
N GLY A 483 25.86 -0.35 13.56
CA GLY A 483 26.40 -1.28 14.54
C GLY A 483 25.53 -1.33 15.80
N ALA A 484 25.56 -2.46 16.50
CA ALA A 484 24.83 -2.59 17.76
C ALA A 484 25.33 -1.53 18.76
N GLN A 485 24.39 -0.82 19.38
CA GLN A 485 24.63 0.22 20.37
C GLN A 485 25.48 1.42 19.89
N ALA A 486 25.59 1.65 18.58
CA ALA A 486 26.21 2.87 18.04
C ALA A 486 25.35 4.10 18.40
N LEU A 487 25.99 5.16 18.92
CA LEU A 487 25.31 6.39 19.38
C LEU A 487 24.15 6.16 20.38
N ARG A 488 24.21 5.09 21.18
CA ARG A 488 23.09 4.64 22.02
C ARG A 488 22.54 5.72 22.94
N SER A 489 23.41 6.47 23.61
CA SER A 489 23.05 7.48 24.60
C SER A 489 22.87 8.89 24.02
N ASN A 490 22.99 9.07 22.70
CA ASN A 490 22.81 10.39 22.09
C ASN A 490 21.42 10.92 22.37
N GLN A 491 21.28 12.12 22.91
CA GLN A 491 19.98 12.74 23.19
C GLN A 491 19.70 13.89 22.21
N THR A 492 20.68 14.80 22.08
CA THR A 492 20.55 16.04 21.30
C THR A 492 21.64 16.23 20.25
N GLY A 493 22.70 15.42 20.27
CA GLY A 493 23.85 15.55 19.37
C GLY A 493 23.46 15.36 17.91
N ALA A 494 24.12 16.08 17.00
CA ALA A 494 23.79 16.12 15.58
C ALA A 494 25.01 15.91 14.68
N VAL A 495 24.76 15.45 13.45
CA VAL A 495 25.79 15.29 12.40
C VAL A 495 26.93 14.34 12.82
N ASN A 496 26.62 13.32 13.62
CA ASN A 496 27.60 12.30 13.99
C ASN A 496 27.56 11.10 13.05
N VAL A 497 28.72 10.51 12.77
CA VAL A 497 28.86 9.26 12.04
C VAL A 497 29.53 8.24 12.96
N ALA A 498 28.81 7.20 13.35
CA ALA A 498 29.28 6.12 14.22
C ALA A 498 29.14 4.77 13.51
N LEU A 499 30.25 4.16 13.12
CA LEU A 499 30.29 2.88 12.42
C LEU A 499 31.09 1.86 13.24
N GLY A 500 30.41 0.90 13.87
CA GLY A 500 31.01 -0.14 14.70
C GLY A 500 30.23 -0.42 15.98
N TYR A 501 30.51 -1.56 16.62
CA TYR A 501 29.95 -1.89 17.92
C TYR A 501 30.38 -0.84 18.96
N GLN A 502 29.40 -0.21 19.61
CA GLN A 502 29.61 0.82 20.65
C GLN A 502 30.43 2.06 20.20
N ALA A 503 30.46 2.40 18.91
CA ALA A 503 31.01 3.68 18.47
C ALA A 503 30.15 4.85 19.02
N LEU A 504 30.79 5.88 19.61
CA LEU A 504 30.11 7.02 20.26
C LEU A 504 29.03 6.63 21.29
N HIS A 505 29.22 5.54 22.02
CA HIS A 505 28.18 4.94 22.86
C HIS A 505 27.59 5.88 23.93
N GLU A 506 28.44 6.52 24.73
CA GLU A 506 28.04 7.33 25.90
C GLU A 506 27.98 8.84 25.61
N SER A 507 28.07 9.23 24.34
CA SER A 507 27.88 10.61 23.91
C SER A 507 26.43 11.03 24.12
N THR A 508 26.16 12.10 24.87
CA THR A 508 24.79 12.60 25.08
C THR A 508 24.43 13.81 24.19
N SER A 509 25.40 14.68 23.89
CA SER A 509 25.20 15.93 23.13
C SER A 509 26.29 16.24 22.10
N ALA A 510 27.27 15.34 21.93
CA ALA A 510 28.37 15.53 21.00
C ALA A 510 27.88 15.72 19.57
N SER A 511 28.52 16.59 18.79
CA SER A 511 28.10 16.90 17.42
C SER A 511 29.27 16.98 16.46
N GLY A 512 29.04 16.60 15.20
CA GLY A 512 30.03 16.67 14.13
C GLY A 512 31.17 15.65 14.27
N ASN A 513 30.99 14.56 15.02
CA ASN A 513 32.03 13.55 15.20
C ASN A 513 31.95 12.42 14.16
N VAL A 514 33.11 11.91 13.76
CA VAL A 514 33.25 10.69 12.94
C VAL A 514 33.96 9.64 13.78
N ALA A 515 33.30 8.51 14.06
CA ALA A 515 33.78 7.40 14.86
C ALA A 515 33.62 6.10 14.07
N ILE A 516 34.73 5.53 13.60
CA ILE A 516 34.74 4.30 12.79
C ILE A 516 35.60 3.26 13.49
N GLY A 517 34.98 2.23 14.07
CA GLY A 517 35.65 1.17 14.80
C GLY A 517 34.92 0.75 16.07
N HIS A 518 35.37 -0.36 16.67
CA HIS A 518 34.87 -0.80 17.96
C HIS A 518 35.26 0.20 19.05
N ARG A 519 34.27 0.74 19.78
CA ARG A 519 34.46 1.69 20.90
C ARG A 519 35.29 2.94 20.54
N SER A 520 35.29 3.36 19.27
CA SER A 520 35.84 4.67 18.90
C SER A 520 34.99 5.78 19.52
N LEU A 521 35.64 6.78 20.13
CA LEU A 521 34.97 7.88 20.84
C LEU A 521 33.92 7.43 21.88
N PHE A 522 34.15 6.30 22.55
CA PHE A 522 33.15 5.68 23.45
C PHE A 522 32.64 6.64 24.56
N HIS A 523 33.54 7.37 25.23
CA HIS A 523 33.21 8.36 26.26
C HIS A 523 33.46 9.79 25.77
N SER A 524 32.70 10.30 24.79
CA SER A 524 32.94 11.63 24.24
C SER A 524 31.72 12.54 24.19
N ASN A 525 31.85 13.73 24.78
CA ASN A 525 30.98 14.89 24.53
C ASN A 525 31.69 16.00 23.72
N GLY A 526 32.93 15.76 23.27
CA GLY A 526 33.67 16.67 22.40
C GLY A 526 33.05 16.77 21.00
N ILE A 527 33.30 17.88 20.30
CA ILE A 527 32.76 18.15 18.95
C ILE A 527 33.85 18.10 17.88
N PHE A 528 33.46 17.79 16.64
CA PHE A 528 34.36 17.80 15.47
C PHE A 528 35.58 16.88 15.56
N ASN A 529 35.47 15.75 16.26
CA ASN A 529 36.53 14.74 16.31
C ASN A 529 36.39 13.70 15.19
N CYS A 530 37.50 13.29 14.59
CA CYS A 530 37.59 12.21 13.63
C CYS A 530 38.42 11.06 14.21
N ALA A 531 37.82 9.88 14.39
CA ALA A 531 38.39 8.72 15.06
C ALA A 531 38.19 7.48 14.18
N VAL A 532 39.28 6.93 13.63
CA VAL A 532 39.25 5.79 12.71
C VAL A 532 40.17 4.68 13.23
N GLY A 533 39.57 3.60 13.72
CA GLY A 533 40.25 2.46 14.33
C GLY A 533 39.64 2.11 15.69
N PRO A 534 39.82 0.86 16.16
CA PRO A 534 39.28 0.44 17.45
C PRO A 534 39.96 1.20 18.60
N TYR A 535 39.17 1.59 19.61
CA TYR A 535 39.62 2.30 20.81
C TYR A 535 40.27 3.68 20.56
N THR A 536 40.07 4.27 19.38
CA THR A 536 40.52 5.64 19.07
C THR A 536 39.75 6.65 19.89
N LEU A 537 40.45 7.60 20.52
CA LEU A 537 39.84 8.66 21.33
C LEU A 537 38.84 8.13 22.38
N GLU A 538 39.06 6.92 22.93
CA GLU A 538 38.07 6.22 23.76
C GLU A 538 37.67 6.99 25.03
N ALA A 539 38.61 7.73 25.65
CA ALA A 539 38.39 8.49 26.87
C ALA A 539 38.25 10.01 26.66
N ASN A 540 38.00 10.47 25.43
CA ASN A 540 37.95 11.90 25.09
C ASN A 540 36.68 12.60 25.60
N LEU A 541 36.66 13.04 26.86
CA LEU A 541 35.45 13.58 27.50
C LEU A 541 34.99 14.91 26.87
N THR A 542 35.92 15.83 26.63
CA THR A 542 35.61 17.21 26.19
C THR A 542 36.44 17.72 25.01
N GLY A 543 37.49 17.01 24.60
CA GLY A 543 38.40 17.47 23.56
C GLY A 543 37.72 17.62 22.20
N THR A 544 38.04 18.69 21.48
CA THR A 544 37.40 19.08 20.22
C THR A 544 38.40 19.08 19.07
N GLY A 545 37.96 18.83 17.84
CA GLY A 545 38.82 19.01 16.66
C GLY A 545 39.96 17.99 16.51
N ASN A 546 39.94 16.87 17.25
CA ASN A 546 41.02 15.88 17.18
C ASN A 546 40.86 14.95 15.97
N THR A 547 41.97 14.57 15.32
CA THR A 547 42.01 13.56 14.26
C THR A 547 42.89 12.39 14.70
N ALA A 548 42.31 11.21 14.92
CA ALA A 548 42.99 9.99 15.36
C ALA A 548 42.76 8.83 14.39
N ILE A 549 43.83 8.26 13.82
CA ILE A 549 43.76 7.12 12.89
C ILE A 549 44.71 6.02 13.36
N GLY A 550 44.19 4.81 13.55
CA GLY A 550 44.95 3.63 14.02
C GLY A 550 44.46 3.14 15.38
N ARG A 551 44.74 1.88 15.73
CA ARG A 551 44.27 1.30 17.00
C ARG A 551 44.78 2.12 18.19
N ALA A 552 43.85 2.53 19.06
CA ALA A 552 44.13 3.27 20.30
C ALA A 552 44.96 4.56 20.13
N ALA A 553 44.91 5.20 18.96
CA ALA A 553 45.42 6.57 18.80
C ALA A 553 44.63 7.55 19.69
N LEU A 554 45.33 8.42 20.41
CA LEU A 554 44.79 9.41 21.35
C LEU A 554 43.80 8.81 22.39
N SER A 555 43.98 7.55 22.79
CA SER A 555 43.01 6.83 23.64
C SER A 555 42.71 7.49 24.99
N THR A 556 43.68 8.25 25.53
CA THR A 556 43.63 8.98 26.82
C THR A 556 43.46 10.49 26.66
N ASN A 557 43.30 10.99 25.43
CA ASN A 557 43.27 12.42 25.14
C ASN A 557 42.12 13.11 25.88
N GLN A 558 42.38 14.32 26.35
CA GLN A 558 41.36 15.24 26.91
C GLN A 558 41.46 16.65 26.29
N GLY A 559 42.40 16.86 25.38
CA GLY A 559 42.69 18.16 24.77
C GLY A 559 42.16 18.27 23.34
N SER A 560 42.46 19.38 22.68
CA SER A 560 41.83 19.77 21.40
C SER A 560 42.84 19.92 20.26
N ASP A 561 42.36 19.80 19.03
CA ASP A 561 43.11 20.08 17.80
C ASP A 561 44.37 19.21 17.61
N ASN A 562 44.38 18.00 18.19
CA ASN A 562 45.50 17.07 18.04
C ASN A 562 45.32 16.15 16.83
N VAL A 563 46.41 15.83 16.15
CA VAL A 563 46.45 14.88 15.03
C VAL A 563 47.34 13.70 15.43
N ALA A 564 46.79 12.48 15.41
CA ALA A 564 47.54 11.26 15.69
C ALA A 564 47.28 10.17 14.65
N ILE A 565 48.33 9.65 14.04
CA ILE A 565 48.23 8.61 13.01
C ILE A 565 49.21 7.48 13.34
N GLY A 566 48.69 6.31 13.74
CA GLY A 566 49.46 5.12 14.09
C GLY A 566 48.87 4.35 15.28
N HIS A 567 49.40 3.15 15.52
CA HIS A 567 49.04 2.37 16.72
C HIS A 567 49.56 3.08 17.96
N ASN A 568 48.68 3.40 18.92
CA ASN A 568 49.01 4.11 20.17
C ASN A 568 49.68 5.49 19.97
N ALA A 569 49.49 6.13 18.82
CA ALA A 569 49.97 7.49 18.59
C ALA A 569 49.27 8.48 19.54
N GLY A 570 50.02 9.38 20.20
CA GLY A 570 49.50 10.39 21.12
C GLY A 570 49.03 9.85 22.47
N MET A 571 49.41 8.63 22.87
CA MET A 571 48.94 8.01 24.13
C MET A 571 49.33 8.79 25.41
N GLY A 572 50.37 9.62 25.35
CA GLY A 572 50.83 10.46 26.48
C GLY A 572 50.20 11.85 26.53
N SER A 573 49.45 12.26 25.52
CA SER A 573 49.05 13.65 25.29
C SER A 573 47.77 14.03 26.03
N VAL A 574 47.75 13.81 27.35
CA VAL A 574 46.61 14.14 28.21
C VAL A 574 46.47 15.66 28.28
N ALA A 575 45.38 16.19 27.71
CA ALA A 575 45.07 17.63 27.61
C ALA A 575 46.02 18.47 26.72
N SER A 576 46.76 17.85 25.79
CA SER A 576 47.55 18.60 24.79
C SER A 576 46.65 19.40 23.84
N VAL A 577 47.15 20.52 23.34
CA VAL A 577 46.48 21.28 22.28
C VAL A 577 47.37 21.36 21.05
N GLY A 578 46.81 21.16 19.85
CA GLY A 578 47.50 21.45 18.59
C GLY A 578 48.71 20.57 18.29
N SER A 579 48.82 19.37 18.88
CA SER A 579 49.99 18.49 18.68
C SER A 579 49.78 17.49 17.55
N VAL A 580 50.84 17.19 16.80
CA VAL A 580 50.88 16.23 15.69
C VAL A 580 51.77 15.04 16.05
N ALA A 581 51.26 13.82 15.90
CA ALA A 581 51.90 12.57 16.32
C ALA A 581 51.72 11.50 15.23
N ILE A 582 52.71 11.30 14.36
CA ILE A 582 52.61 10.39 13.20
C ILE A 582 53.63 9.26 13.34
N GLY A 583 53.18 8.04 13.63
CA GLY A 583 54.02 6.87 13.90
C GLY A 583 53.45 5.95 14.96
N ALA A 584 53.96 4.73 15.10
CA ALA A 584 53.56 3.84 16.19
C ALA A 584 54.19 4.30 17.51
N LEU A 585 53.41 4.31 18.60
CA LEU A 585 53.87 4.66 19.95
C LEU A 585 54.55 6.05 20.05
N THR A 586 54.28 6.95 19.11
CA THR A 586 54.81 8.32 19.13
C THR A 586 53.95 9.23 20.00
N GLY A 587 54.54 10.27 20.60
CA GLY A 587 53.81 11.28 21.37
C GLY A 587 54.37 11.50 22.76
N GLY A 588 54.35 12.76 23.21
CA GLY A 588 54.75 13.20 24.54
C GLY A 588 53.64 13.97 25.26
N VAL A 589 53.99 14.56 26.40
CA VAL A 589 53.15 15.51 27.15
C VAL A 589 53.46 16.93 26.64
N GLY A 590 52.50 17.85 26.72
CA GLY A 590 52.65 19.24 26.25
C GLY A 590 51.87 19.55 24.98
N SER A 591 51.83 20.82 24.58
CA SER A 591 51.04 21.35 23.46
C SER A 591 51.92 21.78 22.28
N PHE A 592 51.33 21.92 21.09
CA PHE A 592 51.99 22.42 19.87
C PHE A 592 53.24 21.64 19.46
N ASN A 593 53.30 20.36 19.84
CA ASN A 593 54.40 19.48 19.51
C ASN A 593 54.19 18.81 18.14
N VAL A 594 55.28 18.51 17.42
CA VAL A 594 55.27 17.74 16.17
C VAL A 594 56.23 16.56 16.31
N PHE A 595 55.68 15.34 16.35
CA PHE A 595 56.41 14.10 16.47
C PHE A 595 56.16 13.20 15.26
N ILE A 596 57.22 12.82 14.55
CA ILE A 596 57.13 11.99 13.33
C ILE A 596 58.11 10.82 13.43
N GLY A 597 57.56 9.60 13.35
CA GLY A 597 58.24 8.31 13.34
C GLY A 597 57.96 7.46 14.58
N THR A 598 58.45 6.23 14.58
CA THR A 598 58.13 5.25 15.65
C THR A 598 58.80 5.64 16.96
N ASN A 599 58.05 5.69 18.07
CA ASN A 599 58.51 6.13 19.41
C ASN A 599 59.04 7.59 19.48
N ALA A 600 58.89 8.40 18.44
CA ALA A 600 59.33 9.80 18.47
C ALA A 600 58.60 10.58 19.57
N GLY A 601 59.33 11.39 20.33
CA GLY A 601 58.77 12.25 21.38
C GLY A 601 58.22 11.52 22.61
N LEU A 602 58.41 10.19 22.74
CA LEU A 602 57.79 9.38 23.80
C LEU A 602 58.12 9.85 25.22
N SER A 603 59.29 10.45 25.42
CA SER A 603 59.76 10.98 26.70
C SER A 603 59.71 12.51 26.79
N GLU A 604 59.14 13.19 25.79
CA GLU A 604 59.00 14.64 25.80
C GLU A 604 57.90 15.06 26.79
N LEU A 605 58.19 16.08 27.59
CA LEU A 605 57.30 16.62 28.62
C LEU A 605 56.92 18.09 28.38
N GLY A 606 57.61 18.78 27.46
CA GLY A 606 57.42 20.19 27.13
C GLY A 606 56.51 20.44 25.92
N SER A 607 56.25 21.72 25.66
CA SER A 607 55.48 22.20 24.50
C SER A 607 56.41 22.73 23.40
N ASP A 608 55.85 22.95 22.22
CA ASP A 608 56.53 23.64 21.11
C ASP A 608 57.80 22.92 20.64
N ARG A 609 57.77 21.57 20.61
CA ARG A 609 58.90 20.72 20.20
C ARG A 609 58.67 20.03 18.86
N LEU A 610 59.73 19.87 18.08
CA LEU A 610 59.78 19.06 16.86
C LEU A 610 60.71 17.86 17.07
N TYR A 611 60.22 16.63 16.86
CA TYR A 611 61.04 15.42 16.75
C TYR A 611 60.71 14.68 15.46
N ILE A 612 61.72 14.41 14.65
CA ILE A 612 61.63 13.46 13.53
C ILE A 612 62.66 12.35 13.78
N GLU A 613 62.20 11.15 14.12
CA GLU A 613 63.04 10.05 14.60
C GLU A 613 62.29 8.70 14.57
N ASN A 614 62.98 7.55 14.54
CA ASN A 614 62.35 6.22 14.61
C ASN A 614 62.75 5.46 15.89
N SER A 615 62.99 6.19 16.98
CA SER A 615 63.36 5.67 18.29
C SER A 615 62.89 6.61 19.41
N ALA A 616 62.98 6.16 20.66
CA ALA A 616 62.68 6.97 21.85
C ALA A 616 63.89 7.84 22.31
N SER A 617 64.81 8.15 21.39
CA SER A 617 66.02 8.92 21.69
C SER A 617 65.67 10.35 22.12
N SER A 618 66.37 10.88 23.14
CA SER A 618 66.34 12.30 23.50
C SER A 618 67.14 13.17 22.52
N ASP A 619 67.95 12.56 21.66
CA ASP A 619 68.66 13.21 20.56
C ASP A 619 68.10 12.66 19.22
N PRO A 620 66.97 13.19 18.72
CA PRO A 620 66.34 12.73 17.48
C PRO A 620 67.12 13.18 16.24
N LEU A 621 66.97 12.53 15.09
CA LEU A 621 67.59 12.94 13.82
C LEU A 621 67.38 14.44 13.52
N ILE A 622 66.16 14.93 13.70
CA ILE A 622 65.83 16.35 13.67
C ILE A 622 65.12 16.71 14.98
N TYR A 623 65.67 17.69 15.67
CA TYR A 623 65.09 18.34 16.85
C TYR A 623 64.73 19.79 16.50
N GLY A 624 63.70 20.34 17.12
CA GLY A 624 63.41 21.77 17.03
C GLY A 624 62.60 22.29 18.20
N GLU A 625 62.64 23.60 18.37
CA GLU A 625 61.93 24.37 19.38
C GLU A 625 61.23 25.52 18.66
N PHE A 626 59.90 25.40 18.50
CA PHE A 626 59.10 26.39 17.79
C PHE A 626 59.00 27.71 18.55
N ASP A 627 59.09 27.68 19.88
CA ASP A 627 59.09 28.85 20.75
C ASP A 627 60.37 29.69 20.64
N ASN A 628 61.48 29.06 20.22
CA ASN A 628 62.78 29.70 20.06
C ASN A 628 63.21 29.87 18.60
N ASP A 629 62.32 29.61 17.63
CA ASP A 629 62.63 29.58 16.19
C ASP A 629 63.89 28.75 15.87
N PHE A 630 64.04 27.61 16.54
CA PHE A 630 65.27 26.82 16.53
C PHE A 630 65.05 25.44 15.91
N VAL A 631 65.97 25.04 15.01
CA VAL A 631 66.03 23.69 14.44
C VAL A 631 67.46 23.18 14.52
N ARG A 632 67.61 21.93 14.96
CA ARG A 632 68.88 21.22 15.12
C ARG A 632 68.83 19.88 14.40
N ILE A 633 69.83 19.61 13.56
CA ILE A 633 70.07 18.28 12.98
C ILE A 633 71.10 17.58 13.85
N ASN A 634 70.70 16.55 14.61
CA ASN A 634 71.63 15.87 15.54
C ASN A 634 72.60 14.91 14.83
N HIS A 635 72.27 14.50 13.61
CA HIS A 635 73.12 13.67 12.75
C HIS A 635 73.57 14.42 11.48
N ASN A 636 73.89 13.71 10.41
CA ASN A 636 74.51 14.32 9.22
C ASN A 636 73.48 15.08 8.36
N LEU A 637 73.77 16.35 8.04
CA LEU A 637 73.04 17.16 7.05
C LEU A 637 73.85 17.23 5.75
N GLY A 638 73.21 16.98 4.62
CA GLY A 638 73.84 16.90 3.30
C GLY A 638 73.19 17.89 2.38
N VAL A 639 73.97 18.85 1.89
CA VAL A 639 73.49 19.93 1.02
C VAL A 639 74.08 19.71 -0.37
N GLY A 640 73.24 19.32 -1.33
CA GLY A 640 73.65 19.15 -2.72
C GLY A 640 74.52 17.91 -3.03
N CYS A 641 74.63 16.95 -2.11
CA CYS A 641 75.37 15.70 -2.30
C CYS A 641 74.43 14.49 -2.52
N SER A 642 74.84 13.55 -3.38
CA SER A 642 74.03 12.35 -3.73
C SER A 642 74.27 11.13 -2.83
N ALA A 643 75.24 11.18 -1.90
CA ALA A 643 75.48 10.12 -0.93
C ALA A 643 76.17 10.64 0.34
N PHE A 644 75.67 10.23 1.51
CA PHE A 644 76.40 10.37 2.77
C PHE A 644 77.35 9.20 2.91
N GLY A 645 78.64 9.43 2.62
CA GLY A 645 79.70 8.52 3.03
C GLY A 645 79.62 8.35 4.55
N GLY A 646 79.66 7.10 5.03
CA GLY A 646 79.53 6.78 6.44
C GLY A 646 80.54 7.55 7.28
N GLY A 647 80.04 8.45 8.13
CA GLY A 647 80.76 9.05 9.24
C GLY A 647 81.64 10.25 8.91
N THR A 648 81.10 11.46 9.05
CA THR A 648 81.66 12.59 9.83
C THR A 648 80.74 13.80 9.69
N LYS A 649 80.60 14.58 10.78
CA LYS A 649 79.64 15.69 10.88
C LYS A 649 80.02 16.79 9.87
N VAL A 650 79.11 17.13 8.96
CA VAL A 650 79.29 18.25 8.02
C VAL A 650 78.29 19.33 8.40
N LEU A 651 78.85 20.44 8.95
CA LEU A 651 78.21 21.70 9.33
C LEU A 651 77.41 21.73 10.65
N ALA A 652 77.98 22.40 11.65
CA ALA A 652 77.27 22.92 12.83
C ALA A 652 77.36 24.46 12.81
N LEU A 653 76.24 25.14 13.09
CA LEU A 653 76.12 26.60 13.22
C LEU A 653 75.72 26.91 14.66
N GLU A 654 76.60 27.51 15.46
CA GLU A 654 76.34 27.85 16.87
C GLU A 654 76.60 29.34 17.16
N ASN A 655 75.81 29.93 18.06
CA ASN A 655 76.00 31.29 18.58
C ASN A 655 76.22 31.21 20.09
N GLY A 656 77.46 31.46 20.55
CA GLY A 656 77.83 31.26 21.95
C GLY A 656 79.33 31.08 22.20
N THR A 657 79.68 30.62 23.40
CA THR A 657 81.07 30.30 23.78
C THR A 657 81.49 29.00 23.09
N PRO A 658 82.65 28.95 22.40
CA PRO A 658 83.05 27.78 21.64
C PRO A 658 83.18 26.53 22.54
N PRO A 659 82.78 25.34 22.05
CA PRO A 659 82.86 24.12 22.84
C PRO A 659 84.31 23.82 23.24
N SER A 660 84.54 23.49 24.50
CA SER A 660 85.88 23.20 25.08
C SER A 660 86.41 21.80 24.75
N ALA A 661 85.71 21.03 23.91
CA ALA A 661 86.08 19.69 23.49
C ALA A 661 86.50 19.67 22.00
N PRO A 662 87.38 18.73 21.58
CA PRO A 662 87.81 18.62 20.19
C PRO A 662 86.61 18.35 19.27
N ILE A 663 86.51 19.14 18.20
CA ILE A 663 85.53 18.91 17.13
C ILE A 663 86.11 17.99 16.06
N SER A 664 85.27 17.20 15.40
CA SER A 664 85.66 16.44 14.20
C SER A 664 84.80 16.93 13.04
N GLY A 665 85.43 17.51 12.03
CA GLY A 665 84.81 18.34 11.00
C GLY A 665 85.03 19.85 11.18
N VAL A 666 84.39 20.64 10.31
CA VAL A 666 84.48 22.12 10.29
C VAL A 666 83.31 22.72 11.06
N LEU A 667 83.57 23.50 12.10
CA LEU A 667 82.56 24.26 12.87
C LEU A 667 82.51 25.70 12.34
N LEU A 668 81.32 26.18 11.97
CA LEU A 668 81.08 27.59 11.67
C LEU A 668 80.37 28.22 12.88
N TYR A 669 80.97 29.23 13.52
CA TYR A 669 80.38 29.86 14.70
C TYR A 669 80.58 31.38 14.68
N SER A 670 79.75 32.11 15.43
CA SER A 670 79.84 33.56 15.59
C SER A 670 79.89 33.88 17.08
N THR A 671 80.86 34.69 17.51
CA THR A 671 80.91 35.18 18.89
C THR A 671 80.25 36.56 18.96
N GLY A 672 79.39 36.76 19.96
CA GLY A 672 78.49 37.92 20.07
C GLY A 672 79.13 39.30 20.22
N ALA A 673 80.40 39.49 19.85
CA ALA A 673 81.08 40.79 19.88
C ALA A 673 81.48 41.35 18.51
N SER A 674 81.54 40.56 17.42
CA SER A 674 82.09 41.03 16.13
C SER A 674 81.20 40.81 14.89
N SER A 675 80.13 40.02 14.95
CA SER A 675 79.29 39.69 13.79
C SER A 675 80.06 39.14 12.57
N GLU A 676 81.26 38.59 12.77
CA GLU A 676 82.07 37.95 11.71
C GLU A 676 81.95 36.41 11.81
N LEU A 677 81.97 35.72 10.66
CA LEU A 677 81.82 34.27 10.58
C LEU A 677 83.17 33.59 10.88
N GLU A 678 83.28 32.79 11.95
CA GLU A 678 84.53 32.12 12.33
C GLU A 678 84.46 30.61 12.04
N VAL A 679 85.56 30.04 11.53
CA VAL A 679 85.72 28.62 11.17
C VAL A 679 86.72 27.97 12.11
N MET A 680 86.31 26.95 12.86
CA MET A 680 87.22 26.18 13.72
C MET A 680 87.60 24.84 13.06
N ASP A 681 88.89 24.49 13.10
CA ASP A 681 89.40 23.20 12.63
C ASP A 681 89.47 22.13 13.75
N GLU A 682 89.79 20.89 13.37
CA GLU A 682 89.85 19.73 14.28
C GLU A 682 90.93 19.85 15.38
N ALA A 683 91.85 20.80 15.24
CA ALA A 683 92.89 21.07 16.23
C ALA A 683 92.52 22.23 17.18
N GLY A 684 91.34 22.83 17.02
CA GLY A 684 90.83 23.91 17.86
C GLY A 684 91.29 25.31 17.43
N PHE A 685 91.86 25.46 16.23
CA PHE A 685 92.26 26.76 15.70
C PHE A 685 91.09 27.44 14.98
N THR A 686 90.87 28.71 15.27
CA THR A 686 89.75 29.49 14.77
C THR A 686 90.21 30.50 13.71
N THR A 687 89.54 30.53 12.56
CA THR A 687 89.82 31.41 11.41
C THR A 687 88.62 32.29 11.12
N VAL A 688 88.78 33.61 11.17
CA VAL A 688 87.69 34.57 10.88
C VAL A 688 87.56 34.80 9.37
N LEU A 689 86.40 34.49 8.79
CA LEU A 689 86.00 34.87 7.43
C LEU A 689 85.48 36.31 7.44
N SER A 690 86.39 37.28 7.30
CA SER A 690 86.05 38.70 7.15
C SER A 690 85.40 38.95 5.75
N PRO A 691 84.49 39.93 5.56
CA PRO A 691 83.71 40.10 4.31
C PRO A 691 84.51 40.44 3.05
N HIS A 692 85.84 40.48 3.13
CA HIS A 692 86.74 40.81 2.02
C HIS A 692 87.66 39.65 1.62
N ASN A 693 87.14 38.42 1.49
CA ASN A 693 87.96 37.31 0.98
C ASN A 693 87.24 36.29 0.07
N PHE A 694 86.25 36.72 -0.70
CA PHE A 694 85.85 35.97 -1.90
C PHE A 694 85.83 36.89 -3.12
N SER A 695 86.95 36.92 -3.85
CA SER A 695 86.96 37.29 -5.26
C SER A 695 87.66 36.17 -6.04
N LEU A 696 86.90 35.52 -6.93
CA LEU A 696 87.45 34.65 -7.98
C LEU A 696 88.24 35.54 -8.94
N THR A 697 89.56 35.60 -8.77
CA THR A 697 90.45 36.40 -9.63
C THR A 697 90.85 35.60 -10.88
N PRO A 698 90.74 36.19 -12.09
CA PRO A 698 91.47 35.73 -13.26
C PRO A 698 92.98 35.88 -13.04
N LYS A 699 93.76 34.97 -13.61
CA LYS A 699 95.18 34.66 -13.34
C LYS A 699 96.21 35.75 -13.73
N SER A 700 95.91 37.05 -13.66
CA SER A 700 96.78 38.06 -14.30
C SER A 700 97.04 39.40 -13.58
N GLU A 701 96.91 39.52 -12.25
CA GLU A 701 97.48 40.69 -11.53
C GLU A 701 98.17 40.33 -10.19
N PRO A 702 99.16 41.13 -9.72
CA PRO A 702 99.99 40.83 -8.55
C PRO A 702 99.27 41.14 -7.23
N MET A 703 99.38 40.21 -6.28
CA MET A 703 98.85 40.31 -4.92
C MET A 703 99.56 41.42 -4.12
N ALA A 704 98.79 42.32 -3.49
CA ALA A 704 99.31 43.19 -2.44
C ALA A 704 99.46 42.37 -1.14
N TRP A 705 100.70 42.00 -0.80
CA TRP A 705 101.04 41.38 0.48
C TRP A 705 101.25 42.45 1.56
N SER A 706 100.38 42.48 2.56
CA SER A 706 100.73 43.04 3.87
C SER A 706 100.80 41.90 4.87
N PHE A 707 102.00 41.63 5.39
CA PHE A 707 102.20 40.75 6.54
C PHE A 707 102.27 41.60 7.80
N TYR A 708 101.45 41.28 8.79
CA TYR A 708 101.64 41.76 10.15
C TYR A 708 102.15 40.60 11.01
N SER A 709 103.16 40.87 11.83
CA SER A 709 103.64 39.92 12.84
C SER A 709 103.64 40.62 14.20
N LYS A 710 102.87 40.08 15.14
CA LYS A 710 102.75 40.61 16.51
C LYS A 710 103.57 39.72 17.45
N ASN A 711 104.64 40.26 18.03
CA ASN A 711 105.38 39.56 19.08
C ASN A 711 104.74 39.89 20.45
N ALA A 712 104.05 38.91 21.03
CA ALA A 712 103.25 39.08 22.25
C ALA A 712 104.06 39.39 23.53
N ASN A 713 105.39 39.23 23.53
CA ASN A 713 106.21 39.36 24.74
C ASN A 713 106.88 40.73 24.94
N LEU A 714 106.80 41.67 23.98
CA LEU A 714 107.46 42.99 24.09
C LEU A 714 106.55 44.19 23.78
N GLY A 715 105.25 43.99 23.49
CA GLY A 715 104.27 45.08 23.38
C GLY A 715 104.54 46.13 22.29
N LEU A 716 105.41 45.86 21.32
CA LEU A 716 105.76 46.77 20.22
C LEU A 716 105.30 46.20 18.88
N GLN A 717 104.68 47.06 18.06
CA GLN A 717 104.15 46.77 16.74
C GLN A 717 105.05 47.43 15.69
N VAL A 718 105.59 46.65 14.75
CA VAL A 718 106.40 47.16 13.63
C VAL A 718 105.59 46.98 12.35
N ASN A 719 105.17 48.10 11.76
CA ASN A 719 104.63 48.14 10.40
C ASN A 719 105.78 48.45 9.44
N VAL A 720 106.01 47.56 8.47
CA VAL A 720 106.91 47.85 7.34
C VAL A 720 106.04 48.22 6.15
N ASP A 721 106.07 49.50 5.80
CA ASP A 721 105.36 50.05 4.65
C ASP A 721 106.23 49.89 3.39
N MET A 722 105.92 48.88 2.58
CA MET A 722 106.61 48.59 1.32
C MET A 722 106.40 49.71 0.26
N MET A 723 105.47 50.63 0.47
CA MET A 723 105.28 51.79 -0.40
C MET A 723 106.39 52.84 -0.21
N HIS A 724 107.01 52.90 0.98
CA HIS A 724 108.20 53.73 1.23
C HIS A 724 109.48 53.13 0.62
N VAL A 725 109.57 51.79 0.52
CA VAL A 725 110.70 51.10 -0.12
C VAL A 725 110.66 51.27 -1.64
N ALA A 726 109.47 51.25 -2.25
CA ALA A 726 109.30 51.51 -3.69
C ALA A 726 109.71 52.94 -4.08
N ARG A 727 109.32 53.96 -3.29
CA ARG A 727 109.71 55.37 -3.54
C ARG A 727 111.21 55.62 -3.40
N LEU A 728 111.88 54.91 -2.49
CA LEU A 728 113.34 55.02 -2.29
C LEU A 728 114.13 54.46 -3.49
N VAL A 729 113.59 53.45 -4.17
CA VAL A 729 114.18 52.88 -5.39
C VAL A 729 113.98 53.81 -6.60
N GLU A 730 112.86 54.53 -6.67
CA GLU A 730 112.60 55.57 -7.68
C GLU A 730 113.51 56.80 -7.49
N GLU A 731 113.77 57.22 -6.24
CA GLU A 731 114.69 58.33 -5.93
C GLU A 731 116.17 58.01 -6.19
N LEU A 732 116.61 56.77 -5.96
CA LEU A 732 118.02 56.37 -6.12
C LEU A 732 118.40 55.97 -7.55
N SER A 733 117.44 55.55 -8.36
CA SER A 733 117.69 55.12 -9.74
C SER A 733 117.43 56.22 -10.78
N GLY A 734 116.79 57.33 -10.38
CA GLY A 734 116.47 58.45 -11.27
C GLY A 734 115.48 58.11 -12.38
N ALA A 735 114.83 56.94 -12.32
CA ALA A 735 113.83 56.47 -13.26
C ALA A 735 112.60 55.95 -12.48
N GLN A 736 111.41 56.31 -12.93
CA GLN A 736 110.15 55.86 -12.33
C GLN A 736 109.93 54.38 -12.67
N LEU A 737 109.49 53.57 -11.70
CA LEU A 737 109.19 52.16 -11.94
C LEU A 737 107.83 52.06 -12.63
N VAL A 738 107.85 51.84 -13.94
CA VAL A 738 106.65 51.66 -14.76
C VAL A 738 106.48 50.17 -15.09
N HIS A 739 105.25 49.67 -15.06
CA HIS A 739 104.94 48.29 -15.44
C HIS A 739 105.19 48.12 -16.94
N GLN A 740 105.86 47.04 -17.35
CA GLN A 740 106.33 46.83 -18.74
C GLN A 740 105.20 46.74 -19.80
N ALA A 741 103.93 46.73 -19.38
CA ALA A 741 102.76 46.80 -20.25
C ALA A 741 102.35 48.24 -20.65
N ASP A 742 102.91 49.28 -20.02
CA ASP A 742 102.59 50.70 -20.28
C ASP A 742 103.47 51.34 -21.39
N LEU A 743 104.22 50.53 -22.16
CA LEU A 743 105.07 50.99 -23.29
C LEU A 743 104.43 50.83 -24.68
N ASP A 744 103.22 50.25 -24.78
CA ASP A 744 102.44 50.20 -26.01
C ASP A 744 101.13 51.01 -25.87
N GLY A 745 101.14 52.25 -26.37
CA GLY A 745 99.92 52.98 -26.77
C GLY A 745 99.36 54.05 -25.83
N ASN A 746 99.88 55.27 -25.95
CA ASN A 746 99.18 56.58 -25.97
C ASN A 746 97.71 56.65 -25.46
N ASP A 747 97.41 57.43 -24.41
CA ASP A 747 97.25 58.90 -24.43
C ASP A 747 96.37 59.43 -23.24
N VAL A 748 97.02 60.19 -22.35
CA VAL A 748 96.66 61.54 -21.84
C VAL A 748 95.34 61.80 -21.05
N ASP A 749 95.56 62.03 -19.73
CA ASP A 749 95.04 63.08 -18.82
C ASP A 749 93.55 63.32 -18.44
N ARG A 750 93.39 63.52 -17.11
CA ARG A 750 92.47 64.37 -16.31
C ARG A 750 91.17 63.79 -15.68
N ILE A 751 91.20 63.71 -14.35
CA ILE A 751 90.13 63.76 -13.31
C ILE A 751 89.27 65.06 -13.48
N PRO A 752 87.94 65.21 -13.14
CA PRO A 752 87.16 64.69 -11.99
C PRO A 752 85.66 64.29 -12.17
N GLN A 753 85.15 63.58 -11.14
CA GLN A 753 83.79 63.55 -10.53
C GLN A 753 82.52 63.95 -11.33
N LYS A 754 81.48 63.11 -11.25
CA LYS A 754 80.24 63.40 -10.49
C LYS A 754 79.30 62.20 -10.39
N GLU A 755 78.84 61.96 -9.16
CA GLU A 755 77.81 61.01 -8.77
C GLU A 755 76.53 61.14 -9.61
N LYS A 756 75.95 60.01 -10.03
CA LYS A 756 74.54 59.96 -10.43
C LYS A 756 73.66 59.79 -9.19
N SER A 757 72.83 60.80 -8.98
CA SER A 757 71.86 60.96 -7.90
C SER A 757 70.92 59.76 -7.73
N LEU A 758 70.64 59.45 -6.47
CA LEU A 758 69.68 58.47 -5.96
C LEU A 758 68.29 58.55 -6.64
N ILE A 759 67.94 59.69 -7.23
CA ILE A 759 66.67 59.95 -7.93
C ILE A 759 66.54 59.15 -9.24
N GLU A 760 67.62 58.83 -9.96
CA GLU A 760 67.55 58.04 -11.21
C GLU A 760 67.39 56.53 -10.95
N ARG A 761 67.79 56.04 -9.76
CA ARG A 761 67.62 54.61 -9.36
C ARG A 761 66.23 54.30 -8.83
N VAL A 762 65.54 55.27 -8.22
CA VAL A 762 64.14 55.12 -7.77
C VAL A 762 63.18 55.07 -8.96
N ALA A 763 63.41 55.87 -10.00
CA ALA A 763 62.62 55.83 -11.23
C ALA A 763 62.73 54.50 -12.01
N ALA A 764 63.84 53.77 -11.86
CA ALA A 764 64.02 52.45 -12.46
C ALA A 764 63.30 51.33 -11.68
N LEU A 765 63.17 51.45 -10.36
CA LEU A 765 62.46 50.48 -9.51
C LEU A 765 60.93 50.61 -9.62
N GLU A 766 60.40 51.82 -9.72
CA GLU A 766 58.96 52.06 -9.92
C GLU A 766 58.48 51.47 -11.26
N ARG A 767 59.32 51.50 -12.30
CA ARG A 767 58.99 50.92 -13.62
C ARG A 767 58.95 49.38 -13.60
N SER A 768 59.75 48.73 -12.75
CA SER A 768 59.71 47.27 -12.55
C SER A 768 58.56 46.80 -11.65
N LEU A 769 58.06 47.66 -10.75
CA LEU A 769 56.92 47.35 -9.88
C LEU A 769 55.58 47.47 -10.61
N THR A 770 55.47 48.39 -11.58
CA THR A 770 54.28 48.51 -12.44
C THR A 770 54.13 47.32 -13.40
N LEU A 771 55.25 46.77 -13.91
CA LEU A 771 55.25 45.58 -14.77
C LEU A 771 54.88 44.28 -14.02
N ALA A 772 55.19 44.21 -12.72
CA ALA A 772 54.79 43.08 -11.88
C ALA A 772 53.28 43.09 -11.56
N HIS A 773 52.67 44.28 -11.43
CA HIS A 773 51.21 44.40 -11.22
C HIS A 773 50.39 44.08 -12.47
N GLU A 774 50.89 44.38 -13.69
CA GLU A 774 50.23 43.99 -14.95
C GLU A 774 50.24 42.47 -15.19
N HIS A 775 51.29 41.76 -14.77
CA HIS A 775 51.33 40.29 -14.84
C HIS A 775 50.40 39.59 -13.83
N ILE A 776 50.18 40.18 -12.64
CA ILE A 776 49.25 39.64 -11.64
C ILE A 776 47.79 39.85 -12.08
N ALA A 777 47.48 40.98 -12.74
CA ALA A 777 46.15 41.24 -13.30
C ALA A 777 45.78 40.27 -14.45
N LEU A 778 46.74 39.88 -15.30
CA LEU A 778 46.53 38.89 -16.37
C LEU A 778 46.33 37.45 -15.84
N LEU A 779 46.96 37.10 -14.71
CA LEU A 779 46.76 35.80 -14.05
C LEU A 779 45.42 35.70 -13.31
N GLN A 780 44.92 36.81 -12.75
CA GLN A 780 43.59 36.86 -12.13
C GLN A 780 42.46 36.84 -13.19
N GLN A 781 42.69 37.38 -14.38
CA GLN A 781 41.75 37.33 -15.51
C GLN A 781 41.68 35.91 -16.14
N ALA A 782 42.77 35.15 -16.17
CA ALA A 782 42.80 33.76 -16.62
C ALA A 782 42.12 32.78 -15.64
N LEU A 783 42.09 33.11 -14.34
CA LEU A 783 41.43 32.27 -13.32
C LEU A 783 39.90 32.48 -13.28
N ALA A 784 39.41 33.65 -13.73
CA ALA A 784 37.98 33.97 -13.79
C ALA A 784 37.27 33.39 -15.03
N GLU A 785 37.99 32.96 -16.07
CA GLU A 785 37.41 32.30 -17.27
C GLU A 785 37.23 30.78 -17.14
N GLN A 786 37.67 30.16 -16.03
CA GLN A 786 37.42 28.73 -15.73
C GLN A 786 36.24 28.48 -14.77
N GLN A 787 35.53 29.51 -14.33
CA GLN A 787 34.34 29.37 -13.49
C GLN A 787 33.20 30.30 -13.95
N SER A 788 32.49 29.86 -14.98
CA SER A 788 31.07 30.19 -15.19
C SER A 788 30.35 28.87 -15.55
N PRO A 789 29.07 28.71 -15.18
CA PRO A 789 28.47 27.47 -14.67
C PRO A 789 28.46 26.27 -15.62
#